data_AF-A0A952UUS6-F1
#
_entry.id   AF-A0A952UUS6-F1
#
_cell.length_a   1.000
_cell.length_b   1.000
_cell.length_c   1.000
_cell.angle_alpha   90.00
_cell.angle_beta   90.00
_cell.angle_gamma   90.00
#
_symmetry.space_group_name_H-M   'P 1'
#
loop_
_entity.id
_entity.type
_entity.pdbx_description
1 polymer ?
#
loop_
_entity_poly.entity_id
_entity_poly.type
_entity_poly.pdbx_seq_one_letter_code
_entity_poly.pdbx_strand_id
1 'polypeptide(L)'
;MRWRASVVCAVALFSSVAWGNPAVTPAQPGGARLAVGFDEEGELRGALCRAATCSVAGARALGLPLELRARRSSARLTLVPLGGKRHAVHVWVPREESGRAWEALVVASATTPKALFAGETGYLTGPEGERRGPVIQVSSALPDGSRRVVVGEALENMSLCGRPAVMSPTVLSPKELELRPAKVQRLSVEERDAAAMAEVTVLADDAPAGLPLLRATAASSAARNPAALTDGDLETSWAEGRGGEGRGEFVLMLAPPEVPLSAFELTVRPPTQDVPNGAAPRRFWLALQGALFRVDMPEDAWRFPGRRYRVALPRQVASDCVALVLDDAYTQSPKAEVTLSELRAESDFDLSNLEGLVGAMAGGGERAQAASAILRGLGERGEAAVAAGYERLDEQGKRLALDVMDHAPCERSAAVYVKALLSDVEAHRIHAERRIGRCGALAAPHLTAALDTSDASHGRAALALASVAPAEAVDVLATRLARAADAAEADAAQGSSVKAPGTQAPSKRSAELTQRHERQIERQAKQSPKQTLKNAARRRELREALTRAAQAPVAAPRVRAVLGSEQLSAAARVELIRAFAGSSSARREVTTQVLALATPEASFRQRYLLVEPLAALQVSSPDARRVLARFISEDTSHHLRAHAARSVTHPKAFQGVLLTALSDPEVRVREAAAGALGSAEAGFAEAKLIERLQKDRWPLVRTTAADSLTELPRSPRVDAALAEALQDSSSHVRRKAVLGLGARGAQRYAKLLEARLDDPDERPDVRAASAMALGRMCAAGSAGILTRYAVRLANPHADPELRGVASSALLGLTRLGPRDLRSRLRPFFDEGVPPPARRAAESALKAPRGCP
;
A
#
# COMPACT_ATOMS: atom_id res chain seq x y z
N MET A 1 6.57 1.36 20.12
CA MET A 1 6.67 1.28 21.59
C MET A 1 6.77 2.69 22.15
N ARG A 2 6.07 2.96 23.26
CA ARG A 2 5.88 4.29 23.86
C ARG A 2 7.21 4.93 24.26
N TRP A 3 7.54 6.06 23.65
CA TRP A 3 8.68 6.90 24.01
C TRP A 3 8.51 7.43 25.43
N ARG A 4 9.32 6.92 26.37
CA ARG A 4 9.57 7.60 27.65
C ARG A 4 10.68 8.60 27.40
N ALA A 5 10.32 9.87 27.26
CA ALA A 5 11.26 11.00 27.23
C ALA A 5 12.01 11.03 28.57
N SER A 6 13.17 10.36 28.63
CA SER A 6 14.11 10.50 29.72
C SER A 6 14.97 11.72 29.41
N VAL A 7 14.38 12.90 29.61
CA VAL A 7 15.16 14.11 29.84
C VAL A 7 15.88 13.85 31.16
N VAL A 8 17.14 13.44 31.06
CA VAL A 8 18.05 13.46 32.21
C VAL A 8 18.28 14.93 32.51
N CYS A 9 17.39 15.50 33.33
CA CYS A 9 17.65 16.71 34.07
C CYS A 9 18.86 16.39 34.96
N ALA A 10 20.05 16.76 34.49
CA ALA A 10 21.17 16.95 35.39
C ALA A 10 20.76 18.07 36.35
N VAL A 11 20.19 17.69 37.50
CA VAL A 11 20.03 18.57 38.64
C VAL A 11 21.44 18.82 39.16
N ALA A 12 22.17 19.70 38.48
CA ALA A 12 23.27 20.40 39.11
C ALA A 12 22.65 21.15 40.29
N LEU A 13 23.25 21.02 41.47
CA LEU A 13 22.90 21.81 42.64
C LEU A 13 23.25 23.28 42.34
N PHE A 14 22.34 23.95 41.63
CA PHE A 14 22.36 25.37 41.43
C PHE A 14 21.99 26.02 42.76
N SER A 15 22.75 27.01 43.20
CA SER A 15 22.25 28.01 44.13
C SER A 15 21.17 28.83 43.40
N SER A 16 19.97 28.26 43.31
CA SER A 16 18.78 28.96 42.83
C SER A 16 18.41 30.02 43.86
N VAL A 17 18.36 31.28 43.42
CA VAL A 17 17.88 32.37 44.27
C VAL A 17 16.37 32.18 44.44
N ALA A 18 15.90 32.17 45.69
CA ALA A 18 14.48 32.03 46.02
C ALA A 18 13.65 33.16 45.38
N TRP A 19 12.38 32.83 45.13
CA TRP A 19 11.42 33.65 44.38
C TRP A 19 11.35 35.10 44.90
N GLY A 20 11.43 36.07 43.99
CA GLY A 20 11.31 37.50 44.29
C GLY A 20 12.61 38.22 44.64
N ASN A 21 13.71 37.52 44.92
CA ASN A 21 14.99 38.16 45.18
C ASN A 21 15.82 38.31 43.89
N PRO A 22 16.41 39.49 43.65
CA PRO A 22 17.27 39.69 42.49
C PRO A 22 18.51 38.79 42.58
N ALA A 23 18.98 38.28 41.44
CA ALA A 23 20.29 37.65 41.34
C ALA A 23 21.36 38.74 41.46
N VAL A 24 22.11 38.72 42.57
CA VAL A 24 23.15 39.71 42.86
C VAL A 24 24.52 39.06 42.73
N THR A 25 25.35 39.58 41.82
CA THR A 25 26.73 39.10 41.67
C THR A 25 27.59 39.48 42.88
N PRO A 26 28.68 38.72 43.15
CA PRO A 26 29.77 39.22 43.98
C PRO A 26 30.30 40.58 43.48
N ALA A 27 31.01 41.30 44.37
CA ALA A 27 31.65 42.57 44.00
C ALA A 27 32.69 42.31 42.89
N GLN A 28 32.49 42.95 41.75
CA GLN A 28 33.36 42.87 40.58
C GLN A 28 34.56 43.82 40.76
N PRO A 29 35.63 43.69 39.94
CA PRO A 29 36.72 44.66 39.93
C PRO A 29 36.19 46.10 39.78
N GLY A 30 36.50 46.98 40.74
CA GLY A 30 35.88 48.31 40.87
C GLY A 30 34.80 48.43 41.95
N GLY A 31 34.50 47.35 42.68
CA GLY A 31 33.65 47.34 43.88
C GLY A 31 32.13 47.30 43.62
N ALA A 32 31.70 47.37 42.36
CA ALA A 32 30.29 47.30 41.98
C ALA A 32 29.77 45.86 41.92
N ARG A 33 28.51 45.66 42.32
CA ARG A 33 27.72 44.43 42.20
C ARG A 33 26.64 44.64 41.16
N LEU A 34 26.34 43.62 40.36
CA LEU A 34 25.22 43.62 39.43
C LEU A 34 24.05 42.90 40.08
N ALA A 35 22.90 43.57 40.20
CA ALA A 35 21.64 42.93 40.54
C ALA A 35 20.73 42.89 39.31
N VAL A 36 20.13 41.73 39.06
CA VAL A 36 19.11 41.55 38.02
C VAL A 36 17.92 40.85 38.65
N GLY A 37 16.72 41.34 38.42
CA GLY A 37 15.50 40.83 39.04
C GLY A 37 14.25 41.49 38.46
N PHE A 38 13.08 41.10 38.94
CA PHE A 38 11.80 41.65 38.48
C PHE A 38 11.29 42.72 39.45
N ASP A 39 10.62 43.75 38.93
CA ASP A 39 9.84 44.69 39.75
C ASP A 39 8.43 44.15 40.08
N GLU A 40 7.63 44.97 40.77
CA GLU A 40 6.27 44.62 41.19
C GLU A 40 5.32 44.43 39.99
N GLU A 41 5.58 45.11 38.88
CA GLU A 41 4.89 44.98 37.60
C GLU A 41 5.38 43.79 36.75
N GLY A 42 6.44 43.10 37.18
CA GLY A 42 7.03 41.96 36.51
C GLY A 42 7.97 42.31 35.34
N GLU A 43 8.37 43.58 35.20
CA GLU A 43 9.41 44.00 34.26
C GLU A 43 10.78 43.55 34.77
N LEU A 44 11.60 43.00 33.87
CA LEU A 44 12.97 42.63 34.19
C LEU A 44 13.85 43.88 34.28
N ARG A 45 14.51 44.09 35.41
CA ARG A 45 15.36 45.24 35.69
C ARG A 45 16.76 44.84 36.13
N GLY A 46 17.71 45.73 35.85
CA GLY A 46 19.09 45.63 36.30
C GLY A 46 19.54 46.87 37.06
N ALA A 47 20.35 46.68 38.10
CA ALA A 47 21.00 47.74 38.89
C ALA A 47 22.50 47.45 39.13
N LEU A 48 23.29 48.52 39.30
CA LEU A 48 24.66 48.43 39.81
C LEU A 48 24.73 49.07 41.20
N CYS A 49 25.26 48.34 42.18
CA CYS A 49 25.35 48.82 43.56
C CYS A 49 26.77 48.68 44.11
N ARG A 50 27.20 49.67 44.91
CA ARG A 50 28.44 49.56 45.72
C ARG A 50 28.17 49.05 47.13
N ALA A 51 26.93 49.18 47.62
CA ALA A 51 26.52 48.65 48.92
C ALA A 51 26.34 47.13 48.89
N ALA A 52 26.40 46.50 50.07
CA ALA A 52 26.20 45.06 50.22
C ALA A 52 24.77 44.63 49.86
N THR A 53 23.77 45.48 50.12
CA THR A 53 22.38 45.31 49.72
C THR A 53 22.11 46.02 48.39
N CYS A 54 21.63 45.29 47.39
CA CYS A 54 21.36 45.82 46.05
C CYS A 54 19.92 45.52 45.63
N SER A 55 19.15 46.57 45.34
CA SER A 55 17.75 46.50 44.90
C SER A 55 17.63 46.79 43.41
N VAL A 56 16.63 46.19 42.78
CA VAL A 56 16.26 46.43 41.37
C VAL A 56 15.04 47.35 41.22
N ALA A 57 14.44 47.80 42.33
CA ALA A 57 13.31 48.72 42.33
C ALA A 57 13.71 50.07 41.71
N GLY A 58 12.96 50.54 40.70
CA GLY A 58 13.25 51.76 39.95
C GLY A 58 14.51 51.69 39.07
N ALA A 59 15.13 50.52 38.95
CA ALA A 59 16.35 50.35 38.17
C ALA A 59 16.08 50.25 36.65
N ARG A 60 17.13 50.10 35.83
CA ARG A 60 17.00 50.15 34.37
C ARG A 60 16.24 48.92 33.85
N ALA A 61 15.21 49.13 33.02
CA ALA A 61 14.51 48.07 32.31
C ALA A 61 15.44 47.34 31.32
N LEU A 62 15.31 46.02 31.25
CA LEU A 62 16.13 45.14 30.42
C LEU A 62 15.35 44.54 29.22
N GLY A 63 14.12 45.03 28.98
CA GLY A 63 13.42 44.81 27.72
C GLY A 63 12.65 43.50 27.64
N LEU A 64 12.08 43.02 28.76
CA LEU A 64 11.22 41.85 28.75
C LEU A 64 9.86 42.20 28.09
N PRO A 65 9.39 41.44 27.08
CA PRO A 65 8.10 41.67 26.47
C PRO A 65 6.95 41.61 27.48
N LEU A 66 5.92 42.44 27.27
CA LEU A 66 4.82 42.64 28.21
C LEU A 66 4.08 41.32 28.51
N GLU A 67 3.90 40.48 27.49
CA GLU A 67 3.25 39.17 27.58
C GLU A 67 4.02 38.16 28.45
N LEU A 68 5.33 38.37 28.67
CA LEU A 68 6.17 37.47 29.47
C LEU A 68 6.32 37.93 30.93
N ARG A 69 5.89 39.15 31.28
CA ARG A 69 5.98 39.68 32.66
C ARG A 69 5.21 38.83 33.67
N ALA A 70 4.07 38.29 33.26
CA ALA A 70 3.27 37.36 34.08
C ALA A 70 4.00 36.06 34.42
N ARG A 71 5.08 35.72 33.69
CA ARG A 71 5.87 34.49 33.86
C ARG A 71 7.11 34.66 34.74
N ARG A 72 7.25 35.78 35.44
CA ARG A 72 8.38 36.05 36.37
C ARG A 72 8.63 34.93 37.38
N SER A 73 7.59 34.22 37.81
CA SER A 73 7.64 33.07 38.72
C SER A 73 8.34 31.85 38.13
N SER A 74 8.28 31.68 36.81
CA SER A 74 8.88 30.57 36.08
C SER A 74 10.27 30.91 35.52
N ALA A 75 10.72 32.15 35.69
CA ALA A 75 12.01 32.61 35.20
C ALA A 75 13.17 32.08 36.06
N ARG A 76 14.30 31.79 35.42
CA ARG A 76 15.55 31.40 36.08
C ARG A 76 16.59 32.48 35.90
N LEU A 77 17.14 32.99 37.01
CA LEU A 77 18.24 33.94 37.00
C LEU A 77 19.49 33.24 37.55
N THR A 78 20.44 33.00 36.68
CA THR A 78 21.64 32.21 36.98
C THR A 78 22.86 33.11 37.00
N LEU A 79 23.63 33.05 38.09
CA LEU A 79 24.94 33.68 38.17
C LEU A 79 25.94 32.87 37.35
N VAL A 80 26.60 33.51 36.38
CA VAL A 80 27.59 32.89 35.52
C VAL A 80 28.98 33.46 35.85
N PRO A 81 29.84 32.72 36.56
CA PRO A 81 31.22 33.15 36.84
C PRO A 81 32.03 33.15 35.54
N LEU A 82 32.63 34.29 35.18
CA LEU A 82 33.39 34.44 33.92
C LEU A 82 34.91 34.32 34.11
N GLY A 83 35.37 34.16 35.35
CA GLY A 83 36.78 34.27 35.72
C GLY A 83 37.19 35.72 36.04
N GLY A 84 38.37 35.91 36.65
CA GLY A 84 38.86 37.25 37.02
C GLY A 84 37.96 38.04 37.98
N LYS A 85 37.22 37.34 38.85
CA LYS A 85 36.19 37.89 39.77
C LYS A 85 35.00 38.57 39.08
N ARG A 86 34.80 38.36 37.78
CA ARG A 86 33.68 38.91 37.01
C ARG A 86 32.58 37.88 36.82
N HIS A 87 31.35 38.39 36.72
CA HIS A 87 30.14 37.58 36.61
C HIS A 87 29.17 38.21 35.62
N ALA A 88 28.43 37.37 34.91
CA ALA A 88 27.21 37.73 34.21
C ALA A 88 25.98 37.17 34.95
N VAL A 89 24.81 37.72 34.65
CA VAL A 89 23.53 37.09 34.99
C VAL A 89 22.89 36.60 33.70
N HIS A 90 22.61 35.30 33.62
CA HIS A 90 21.83 34.70 32.55
C HIS A 90 20.38 34.56 33.01
N VAL A 91 19.48 35.21 32.31
CA VAL A 91 18.04 35.19 32.56
C VAL A 91 17.40 34.30 31.50
N TRP A 92 16.57 33.35 31.95
CA TRP A 92 15.83 32.44 31.08
C TRP A 92 14.36 32.45 31.47
N VAL A 93 13.47 32.75 30.52
CA VAL A 93 12.02 32.82 30.72
C VAL A 93 11.32 31.87 29.73
N PRO A 94 10.58 30.84 30.20
CA PRO A 94 9.99 29.84 29.31
C PRO A 94 8.83 30.37 28.47
N ARG A 95 8.77 29.94 27.20
CA ARG A 95 7.57 30.06 26.33
C ARG A 95 6.67 28.83 26.47
N GLU A 96 5.42 28.92 26.02
CA GLU A 96 4.49 27.78 25.98
C GLU A 96 4.90 26.71 24.97
N GLU A 97 5.52 27.13 23.87
CA GLU A 97 6.01 26.26 22.82
C GLU A 97 7.29 25.54 23.28
N SER A 98 7.32 24.22 23.12
CA SER A 98 8.45 23.38 23.53
C SER A 98 9.75 23.81 22.86
N GLY A 99 10.79 24.07 23.65
CA GLY A 99 12.13 24.40 23.15
C GLY A 99 12.36 25.87 22.80
N ARG A 100 11.41 26.77 23.10
CA ARG A 100 11.55 28.23 22.97
C ARG A 100 11.63 28.91 24.33
N ALA A 101 12.40 29.99 24.41
CA ALA A 101 12.51 30.81 25.60
C ALA A 101 12.80 32.26 25.21
N TRP A 102 12.50 33.20 26.11
CA TRP A 102 13.10 34.52 26.06
C TRP A 102 14.30 34.54 27.01
N GLU A 103 15.46 34.95 26.52
CA GLU A 103 16.70 34.94 27.29
C GLU A 103 17.37 36.30 27.29
N ALA A 104 18.05 36.62 28.39
CA ALA A 104 18.93 37.79 28.46
C ALA A 104 20.26 37.46 29.13
N LEU A 105 21.34 38.03 28.61
CA LEU A 105 22.69 37.93 29.17
C LEU A 105 23.15 39.31 29.63
N VAL A 106 23.21 39.52 30.94
CA VAL A 106 23.41 40.85 31.54
C VAL A 106 24.77 40.93 32.23
N VAL A 107 25.50 42.02 31.99
CA VAL A 107 26.82 42.29 32.57
C VAL A 107 26.88 43.68 33.22
N ALA A 108 27.84 43.88 34.11
CA ALA A 108 28.13 45.17 34.71
C ALA A 108 29.04 46.01 33.80
N SER A 109 28.46 46.98 33.06
CA SER A 109 29.26 48.00 32.37
C SER A 109 29.64 49.13 33.34
N ALA A 110 30.67 49.92 33.03
CA ALA A 110 31.34 50.87 33.94
C ALA A 110 30.40 51.74 34.82
N THR A 111 29.23 52.11 34.31
CA THR A 111 28.25 52.93 35.05
C THR A 111 26.81 52.39 35.02
N THR A 112 26.50 51.39 34.19
CA THR A 112 25.13 50.85 34.04
C THR A 112 25.13 49.35 33.74
N PRO A 113 24.06 48.62 34.09
CA PRO A 113 23.89 47.24 33.65
C PRO A 113 23.59 47.22 32.14
N LYS A 114 24.25 46.31 31.41
CA LYS A 114 24.14 46.16 29.95
C LYS A 114 23.67 44.74 29.64
N ALA A 115 22.55 44.60 28.92
CA ALA A 115 22.16 43.34 28.30
C ALA A 115 22.95 43.18 27.00
N LEU A 116 23.86 42.20 26.95
CA LEU A 116 24.61 41.86 25.74
C LEU A 116 23.77 41.06 24.74
N PHE A 117 22.76 40.36 25.25
CA PHE A 117 21.70 39.72 24.49
C PHE A 117 20.40 39.87 25.27
N ALA A 118 19.29 40.09 24.58
CA ALA A 118 17.93 40.07 25.11
C ALA A 118 16.97 39.76 23.96
N GLY A 119 16.30 38.60 23.98
CA GLY A 119 15.42 38.20 22.90
C GLY A 119 14.94 36.76 22.97
N GLU A 120 14.07 36.39 22.03
CA GLU A 120 13.60 35.02 21.85
C GLU A 120 14.74 34.12 21.34
N THR A 121 14.82 32.90 21.86
CA THR A 121 15.78 31.86 21.52
C THR A 121 15.08 30.54 21.18
N GLY A 122 15.78 29.68 20.43
CA GLY A 122 15.26 28.41 19.90
C GLY A 122 14.92 28.49 18.40
N TYR A 123 14.16 27.51 17.91
CA TYR A 123 13.79 27.40 16.50
C TYR A 123 12.60 28.33 16.16
N LEU A 124 12.89 29.57 15.78
CA LEU A 124 11.89 30.64 15.61
C LEU A 124 11.33 30.74 14.19
N THR A 125 12.18 30.60 13.17
CA THR A 125 11.83 30.86 11.76
C THR A 125 12.19 29.68 10.87
N GLY A 126 11.45 29.46 9.77
CA GLY A 126 11.70 28.39 8.79
C GLY A 126 10.70 27.22 8.86
N PRO A 127 10.63 26.38 7.82
CA PRO A 127 9.83 25.16 7.82
C PRO A 127 10.47 24.09 8.71
N GLU A 128 9.66 23.14 9.18
CA GLU A 128 10.14 21.98 9.96
C GLU A 128 11.26 21.23 9.22
N GLY A 129 12.37 21.00 9.91
CA GLY A 129 13.60 20.42 9.36
C GLY A 129 14.64 21.45 8.96
N GLU A 130 14.26 22.71 8.77
CA GLU A 130 15.17 23.81 8.40
C GLU A 130 15.01 25.03 9.32
N ARG A 131 14.41 24.83 10.51
CA ARG A 131 14.17 25.95 11.42
C ARG A 131 15.48 26.52 11.97
N ARG A 132 15.46 27.82 12.26
CA ARG A 132 16.59 28.54 12.81
C ARG A 132 16.21 29.58 13.86
N GLY A 133 17.15 29.90 14.73
CA GLY A 133 17.05 31.05 15.61
C GLY A 133 18.20 31.16 16.61
N PRO A 134 18.18 32.21 17.45
CA PRO A 134 19.27 32.51 18.38
C PRO A 134 19.38 31.44 19.47
N VAL A 135 20.60 31.20 19.96
CA VAL A 135 20.85 30.30 21.09
C VAL A 135 21.96 30.85 21.99
N ILE A 136 21.79 30.69 23.29
CA ILE A 136 22.83 30.93 24.30
C ILE A 136 23.26 29.57 24.87
N GLN A 137 24.56 29.28 24.82
CA GLN A 137 25.16 28.12 25.46
C GLN A 137 26.08 28.56 26.59
N VAL A 138 25.81 28.09 27.80
CA VAL A 138 26.69 28.25 28.96
C VAL A 138 27.39 26.92 29.20
N SER A 139 28.72 26.92 29.17
CA SER A 139 29.51 25.71 29.39
C SER A 139 29.34 25.15 30.81
N SER A 140 29.76 23.91 30.98
CA SER A 140 30.13 23.38 32.28
C SER A 140 31.24 24.23 32.92
N ALA A 141 31.41 24.06 34.24
CA ALA A 141 32.45 24.77 34.97
C ALA A 141 33.83 24.28 34.50
N LEU A 142 34.66 25.23 34.07
CA LEU A 142 36.07 25.02 33.80
C LEU A 142 36.83 24.72 35.10
N PRO A 143 38.08 24.22 35.04
CA PRO A 143 38.86 23.87 36.23
C PRO A 143 39.04 25.01 37.24
N ASP A 144 38.98 26.27 36.80
CA ASP A 144 39.05 27.47 37.65
C ASP A 144 37.68 27.92 38.19
N GLY A 145 36.64 27.12 37.98
CA GLY A 145 35.25 27.40 38.35
C GLY A 145 34.53 28.38 37.42
N SER A 146 35.21 28.95 36.42
CA SER A 146 34.59 29.86 35.45
C SER A 146 33.77 29.09 34.41
N ARG A 147 32.90 29.79 33.68
CA ARG A 147 32.08 29.24 32.60
C ARG A 147 32.20 30.12 31.37
N ARG A 148 32.25 29.50 30.20
CA ARG A 148 32.18 30.20 28.91
C ARG A 148 30.73 30.39 28.53
N VAL A 149 30.42 31.56 27.97
CA VAL A 149 29.12 31.86 27.39
C VAL A 149 29.31 32.09 25.90
N VAL A 150 28.59 31.31 25.11
CA VAL A 150 28.57 31.41 23.65
C VAL A 150 27.18 31.84 23.22
N VAL A 151 27.11 32.84 22.34
CA VAL A 151 25.87 33.29 21.70
C VAL A 151 26.04 33.12 20.19
N GLY A 152 25.06 32.52 19.54
CA GLY A 152 25.05 32.34 18.09
C GLY A 152 23.69 31.90 17.60
N GLU A 153 23.68 31.15 16.50
CA GLU A 153 22.46 30.66 15.84
C GLU A 153 22.41 29.13 15.87
N ALA A 154 21.25 28.56 16.17
CA ALA A 154 20.97 27.14 16.02
C ALA A 154 20.21 26.90 14.72
N LEU A 155 20.66 25.92 13.93
CA LEU A 155 19.99 25.48 12.70
C LEU A 155 19.57 24.02 12.88
N GLU A 156 18.30 23.70 12.62
CA GLU A 156 17.72 22.37 12.82
C GLU A 156 18.40 21.30 11.94
N ASN A 157 18.77 21.67 10.71
CA ASN A 157 19.50 20.83 9.77
C ASN A 157 21.03 20.80 9.99
N MET A 158 21.59 21.62 10.88
CA MET A 158 23.03 21.63 11.17
C MET A 158 23.33 21.19 12.60
N SER A 159 22.88 19.99 12.96
CA SER A 159 23.25 19.30 14.21
C SER A 159 24.38 18.29 13.97
N LEU A 160 25.25 18.06 14.96
CA LEU A 160 26.32 17.05 14.89
C LEU A 160 25.75 15.66 15.18
N CYS A 161 24.91 15.18 14.26
CA CYS A 161 24.21 13.90 14.34
C CYS A 161 23.40 13.74 15.63
N GLY A 162 22.47 14.67 15.84
CA GLY A 162 21.60 14.73 17.02
C GLY A 162 22.13 15.61 18.17
N ARG A 163 23.32 16.21 18.01
CA ARG A 163 23.89 17.15 18.98
C ARG A 163 23.70 18.60 18.51
N PRO A 164 23.10 19.47 19.33
CA PRO A 164 22.94 20.88 18.99
C PRO A 164 24.30 21.55 18.71
N ALA A 165 24.42 22.23 17.57
CA ALA A 165 25.63 22.95 17.20
C ALA A 165 25.32 24.43 17.01
N VAL A 166 26.23 25.29 17.50
CA VAL A 166 26.10 26.74 17.36
C VAL A 166 26.82 27.22 16.10
N MET A 167 26.09 27.93 15.26
CA MET A 167 26.59 28.65 14.09
C MET A 167 26.93 30.09 14.46
N SER A 168 27.89 30.66 13.73
CA SER A 168 28.38 32.04 13.94
C SER A 168 28.66 32.40 15.41
N PRO A 169 29.44 31.58 16.15
CA PRO A 169 29.57 31.72 17.59
C PRO A 169 30.34 32.99 17.99
N THR A 170 29.78 33.72 18.96
CA THR A 170 30.44 34.81 19.69
C THR A 170 30.60 34.42 21.15
N VAL A 171 31.77 34.68 21.73
CA VAL A 171 32.10 34.34 23.13
C VAL A 171 32.13 35.61 23.97
N LEU A 172 31.57 35.53 25.17
CA LEU A 172 31.67 36.61 26.14
C LEU A 172 33.09 36.73 26.70
N SER A 173 33.78 37.82 26.37
CA SER A 173 35.10 38.15 26.90
C SER A 173 35.00 38.53 28.39
N PRO A 174 35.67 37.82 29.30
CA PRO A 174 35.66 38.20 30.72
C PRO A 174 36.29 39.57 30.95
N LYS A 175 37.34 39.93 30.20
CA LYS A 175 38.10 41.18 30.37
C LYS A 175 37.37 42.41 29.83
N GLU A 176 36.60 42.27 28.77
CA GLU A 176 35.90 43.39 28.12
C GLU A 176 34.41 43.43 28.45
N LEU A 177 33.83 42.29 28.90
CA LEU A 177 32.38 42.11 29.05
C LEU A 177 31.63 42.43 27.75
N GLU A 178 32.19 42.00 26.62
CA GLU A 178 31.61 42.11 25.29
C GLU A 178 31.62 40.75 24.58
N LEU A 179 30.66 40.53 23.69
CA LEU A 179 30.63 39.36 22.81
C LEU A 179 31.59 39.58 21.64
N ARG A 180 32.53 38.64 21.44
CA ARG A 180 33.51 38.68 20.35
C ARG A 180 33.39 37.42 19.49
N PRO A 181 33.47 37.52 18.14
CA PRO A 181 33.58 36.34 17.30
C PRO A 181 34.72 35.44 17.77
N ALA A 182 34.48 34.14 17.86
CA ALA A 182 35.48 33.20 18.34
C ALA A 182 35.38 31.86 17.61
N LYS A 183 36.51 31.14 17.56
CA LYS A 183 36.54 29.73 17.17
C LYS A 183 36.27 28.90 18.42
N VAL A 184 35.16 28.18 18.44
CA VAL A 184 34.73 27.38 19.59
C VAL A 184 34.58 25.93 19.17
N GLN A 185 34.93 25.03 20.09
CA GLN A 185 34.60 23.63 19.94
C GLN A 185 33.08 23.48 20.18
N ARG A 186 32.41 22.79 19.25
CA ARG A 186 30.95 22.60 19.25
C ARG A 186 30.52 21.34 20.00
N LEU A 187 31.46 20.45 20.27
CA LEU A 187 31.30 19.33 21.19
C LEU A 187 31.63 19.79 22.62
N SER A 188 30.86 19.31 23.60
CA SER A 188 31.12 19.63 25.01
C SER A 188 32.46 19.05 25.50
N VAL A 189 32.93 19.51 26.66
CA VAL A 189 34.16 18.94 27.26
C VAL A 189 33.88 17.50 27.69
N GLU A 190 32.71 17.27 28.30
CA GLU A 190 32.27 15.97 28.81
C GLU A 190 32.17 14.93 27.71
N GLU A 191 31.58 15.28 26.56
CA GLU A 191 31.49 14.36 25.43
C GLU A 191 32.87 13.99 24.86
N ARG A 192 33.76 14.98 24.74
CA ARG A 192 35.12 14.76 24.23
C ARG A 192 35.95 13.92 25.19
N ASP A 193 35.80 14.10 26.50
CA ASP A 193 36.49 13.31 27.51
C ASP A 193 35.96 11.87 27.59
N ALA A 194 34.67 11.66 27.29
CA ALA A 194 34.03 10.34 27.29
C ALA A 194 34.12 9.59 25.94
N ALA A 195 34.63 10.23 24.90
CA ALA A 195 34.65 9.68 23.55
C ALA A 195 35.67 8.54 23.40
N ALA A 196 35.26 7.50 22.66
CA ALA A 196 36.11 6.33 22.44
C ALA A 196 37.22 6.66 21.42
N MET A 197 38.42 6.12 21.62
CA MET A 197 39.53 6.34 20.69
C MET A 197 39.39 5.40 19.48
N ALA A 198 39.48 5.97 18.27
CA ALA A 198 39.62 5.20 17.04
C ALA A 198 41.09 4.91 16.76
N GLU A 199 41.37 3.75 16.18
CA GLU A 199 42.73 3.34 15.83
C GLU A 199 43.06 3.80 14.41
N VAL A 200 44.19 4.47 14.22
CA VAL A 200 44.62 5.01 12.91
C VAL A 200 45.81 4.21 12.39
N THR A 201 45.66 3.62 11.21
CA THR A 201 46.71 2.85 10.51
C THR A 201 46.87 3.32 9.07
N VAL A 202 48.06 3.22 8.50
CA VAL A 202 48.29 3.53 7.08
C VAL A 202 47.79 2.36 6.24
N LEU A 203 47.00 2.64 5.20
CA LEU A 203 46.57 1.65 4.22
C LEU A 203 47.65 1.44 3.16
N ALA A 204 47.75 0.21 2.65
CA ALA A 204 48.61 -0.09 1.51
C ALA A 204 48.14 0.66 0.26
N ASP A 205 49.09 1.10 -0.58
CA ASP A 205 48.79 1.92 -1.77
C ASP A 205 47.84 1.19 -2.74
N ASP A 206 47.90 -0.15 -2.80
CA ASP A 206 47.09 -1.02 -3.66
C ASP A 206 45.75 -1.47 -3.03
N ALA A 207 45.43 -1.02 -1.80
CA ALA A 207 44.17 -1.39 -1.15
C ALA A 207 42.96 -0.93 -2.01
N PRO A 208 41.99 -1.80 -2.30
CA PRO A 208 40.82 -1.40 -3.09
C PRO A 208 40.04 -0.31 -2.35
N ALA A 209 39.59 0.70 -3.08
CA ALA A 209 38.77 1.76 -2.51
C ALA A 209 37.41 1.20 -2.06
N GLY A 210 36.97 1.55 -0.85
CA GLY A 210 35.68 1.14 -0.31
C GLY A 210 34.47 1.70 -1.09
N LEU A 211 33.29 1.14 -0.82
CA LEU A 211 32.04 1.60 -1.42
C LEU A 211 31.74 3.07 -1.02
N PRO A 212 31.10 3.87 -1.91
CA PRO A 212 30.75 5.25 -1.59
C PRO A 212 29.50 5.29 -0.68
N LEU A 213 29.71 5.01 0.62
CA LEU A 213 28.65 4.96 1.62
C LEU A 213 28.31 6.34 2.21
N LEU A 214 29.16 7.34 2.03
CA LEU A 214 28.95 8.67 2.59
C LEU A 214 28.58 9.68 1.51
N ARG A 215 27.75 10.65 1.88
CA ARG A 215 27.46 11.81 1.05
C ARG A 215 27.47 13.08 1.88
N ALA A 216 28.44 13.96 1.67
CA ALA A 216 28.48 15.26 2.31
C ALA A 216 27.29 16.13 1.90
N THR A 217 26.67 16.77 2.89
CA THR A 217 25.44 17.58 2.73
C THR A 217 25.59 19.01 3.19
N ALA A 218 26.41 19.26 4.22
CA ALA A 218 26.64 20.59 4.76
C ALA A 218 28.01 20.68 5.44
N ALA A 219 28.52 21.89 5.59
CA ALA A 219 29.69 22.18 6.40
C ALA A 219 29.51 23.50 7.16
N SER A 220 30.14 23.63 8.32
CA SER A 220 30.05 24.86 9.12
C SER A 220 30.78 26.05 8.53
N SER A 221 31.84 25.77 7.81
CA SER A 221 32.51 26.68 6.91
C SER A 221 33.21 25.82 5.86
N ALA A 222 33.46 26.41 4.70
CA ALA A 222 34.17 25.71 3.66
C ALA A 222 34.85 26.74 2.76
N ALA A 223 36.17 26.61 2.61
CA ALA A 223 36.92 27.32 1.58
C ALA A 223 36.58 26.78 0.18
N ARG A 224 36.09 25.53 0.10
CA ARG A 224 35.69 24.78 -1.11
C ARG A 224 34.39 24.00 -0.88
N ASN A 225 33.82 23.40 -1.92
CA ASN A 225 32.57 22.64 -1.82
C ASN A 225 32.73 21.44 -0.85
N PRO A 226 31.87 21.29 0.18
CA PRO A 226 31.96 20.15 1.11
C PRO A 226 31.73 18.78 0.45
N ALA A 227 31.10 18.74 -0.73
CA ALA A 227 30.95 17.51 -1.51
C ALA A 227 32.29 16.86 -1.89
N ALA A 228 33.37 17.66 -1.96
CA ALA A 228 34.72 17.20 -2.25
C ALA A 228 35.19 16.09 -1.28
N LEU A 229 34.70 16.08 -0.04
CA LEU A 229 35.10 15.08 0.95
C LEU A 229 34.53 13.69 0.66
N THR A 230 33.54 13.56 -0.22
CA THR A 230 32.86 12.28 -0.50
C THR A 230 32.54 12.10 -1.99
N ASP A 231 33.21 12.81 -2.89
CA ASP A 231 32.96 12.71 -4.33
C ASP A 231 33.78 11.61 -5.00
N GLY A 232 34.74 11.05 -4.26
CA GLY A 232 35.60 9.97 -4.70
C GLY A 232 36.76 10.40 -5.58
N ASP A 233 36.98 11.70 -5.76
CA ASP A 233 38.13 12.27 -6.44
C ASP A 233 39.15 12.77 -5.42
N LEU A 234 40.25 12.04 -5.27
CA LEU A 234 41.32 12.37 -4.32
C LEU A 234 42.02 13.70 -4.65
N GLU A 235 41.88 14.22 -5.87
CA GLU A 235 42.44 15.53 -6.25
C GLU A 235 41.58 16.70 -5.76
N THR A 236 40.34 16.45 -5.35
CA THR A 236 39.55 17.46 -4.67
C THR A 236 39.80 17.42 -3.17
N SER A 237 39.50 18.53 -2.49
CA SER A 237 39.60 18.58 -1.04
C SER A 237 38.68 19.61 -0.42
N TRP A 238 38.14 19.26 0.74
CA TRP A 238 37.55 20.21 1.65
C TRP A 238 38.64 20.83 2.53
N ALA A 239 38.54 22.14 2.73
CA ALA A 239 39.30 22.86 3.74
C ALA A 239 38.37 23.83 4.48
N GLU A 240 38.64 24.05 5.75
CA GLU A 240 37.88 25.00 6.56
C GLU A 240 38.07 26.44 6.09
N GLY A 241 37.04 27.29 6.23
CA GLY A 241 37.00 28.62 5.62
C GLY A 241 37.42 29.78 6.51
N ARG A 242 37.86 29.54 7.75
CA ARG A 242 38.17 30.56 8.76
C ARG A 242 39.65 30.67 9.13
N GLY A 243 40.52 29.83 8.55
CA GLY A 243 41.95 29.78 8.80
C GLY A 243 42.33 29.11 10.13
N GLY A 244 43.61 28.82 10.34
CA GLY A 244 44.13 28.35 11.63
C GLY A 244 44.03 26.84 11.82
N GLU A 245 43.79 26.41 13.06
CA GLU A 245 43.78 24.99 13.44
C GLU A 245 42.44 24.28 13.13
N GLY A 246 41.49 24.97 12.48
CA GLY A 246 40.17 24.41 12.16
C GLY A 246 39.27 24.10 13.36
N ARG A 247 39.62 24.56 14.57
CA ARG A 247 38.91 24.21 15.81
C ARG A 247 37.39 24.37 15.74
N GLY A 248 36.70 23.24 15.87
CA GLY A 248 35.24 23.13 15.91
C GLY A 248 34.56 23.14 14.54
N GLU A 249 35.31 23.29 13.45
CA GLU A 249 34.78 23.20 12.08
C GLU A 249 34.35 21.78 11.75
N PHE A 250 33.27 21.63 10.98
CA PHE A 250 32.72 20.32 10.70
C PHE A 250 32.09 20.18 9.32
N VAL A 251 31.98 18.94 8.87
CA VAL A 251 31.24 18.49 7.69
C VAL A 251 30.21 17.44 8.12
N LEU A 252 28.96 17.59 7.66
CA LEU A 252 27.87 16.64 7.86
C LEU A 252 27.71 15.77 6.61
N MET A 253 27.63 14.47 6.82
CA MET A 253 27.47 13.46 5.79
C MET A 253 26.30 12.55 6.12
N LEU A 254 25.55 12.16 5.10
CA LEU A 254 24.55 11.10 5.18
C LEU A 254 25.25 9.75 5.01
N ALA A 255 24.77 8.77 5.76
CA ALA A 255 25.14 7.36 5.64
C ALA A 255 23.87 6.49 5.59
N PRO A 256 23.88 5.33 4.93
CA PRO A 256 22.75 4.40 4.99
C PRO A 256 22.61 3.83 6.41
N PRO A 257 21.50 4.09 7.13
CA PRO A 257 21.34 3.60 8.51
C PRO A 257 21.29 2.08 8.61
N GLU A 258 20.93 1.39 7.53
CA GLU A 258 20.91 -0.08 7.48
C GLU A 258 22.31 -0.70 7.38
N VAL A 259 23.36 0.08 7.10
CA VAL A 259 24.72 -0.41 6.90
C VAL A 259 25.57 -0.09 8.14
N PRO A 260 25.95 -1.10 8.95
CA PRO A 260 26.86 -0.88 10.07
C PRO A 260 28.24 -0.47 9.57
N LEU A 261 28.75 0.65 10.10
CA LEU A 261 30.07 1.17 9.76
C LEU A 261 31.11 0.60 10.72
N SER A 262 32.22 0.07 10.20
CA SER A 262 33.29 -0.56 10.98
C SER A 262 34.58 0.25 11.03
N ALA A 263 34.85 1.05 10.00
CA ALA A 263 36.00 1.95 9.92
C ALA A 263 35.72 3.12 8.97
N PHE A 264 36.68 4.01 8.81
CA PHE A 264 36.69 5.04 7.77
C PHE A 264 38.04 5.06 7.06
N GLU A 265 38.02 5.25 5.74
CA GLU A 265 39.19 5.51 4.92
C GLU A 265 39.31 7.03 4.73
N LEU A 266 40.42 7.62 5.18
CA LEU A 266 40.68 9.05 5.15
C LEU A 266 41.92 9.36 4.31
N THR A 267 41.79 10.35 3.43
CA THR A 267 42.91 10.97 2.71
C THR A 267 43.02 12.43 3.14
N VAL A 268 44.17 12.84 3.65
CA VAL A 268 44.36 14.20 4.19
C VAL A 268 44.69 15.21 3.11
N ARG A 269 45.53 14.82 2.14
CA ARG A 269 46.12 15.73 1.15
C ARG A 269 45.95 15.17 -0.26
N PRO A 270 45.63 16.01 -1.26
CA PRO A 270 45.58 15.58 -2.66
C PRO A 270 46.90 14.96 -3.13
N PRO A 271 46.87 13.96 -4.04
CA PRO A 271 48.07 13.34 -4.56
C PRO A 271 48.97 14.30 -5.34
N THR A 272 48.40 15.18 -6.18
CA THR A 272 49.18 16.07 -7.06
C THR A 272 48.92 17.55 -6.85
N GLN A 273 47.71 17.93 -6.42
CA GLN A 273 47.39 19.34 -6.18
C GLN A 273 48.23 19.93 -5.01
N ASP A 274 48.86 21.08 -5.27
CA ASP A 274 49.53 21.85 -4.22
C ASP A 274 48.53 22.67 -3.41
N VAL A 275 48.70 22.68 -2.09
CA VAL A 275 47.83 23.38 -1.13
C VAL A 275 48.73 24.27 -0.25
N PRO A 276 49.02 25.52 -0.68
CA PRO A 276 50.11 26.34 -0.12
C PRO A 276 50.00 26.63 1.39
N ASN A 277 48.77 26.73 1.92
CA ASN A 277 48.51 26.92 3.35
C ASN A 277 48.03 25.63 4.04
N GLY A 278 48.04 24.51 3.34
CA GLY A 278 47.42 23.29 3.80
C GLY A 278 48.11 22.71 5.02
N ALA A 279 47.32 22.12 5.91
CA ALA A 279 47.82 21.42 7.09
C ALA A 279 46.99 20.17 7.39
N ALA A 280 47.65 19.16 7.97
CA ALA A 280 46.97 17.99 8.48
C ALA A 280 46.31 18.29 9.83
N PRO A 281 45.08 17.81 10.07
CA PRO A 281 44.53 17.80 11.42
C PRO A 281 45.40 16.92 12.31
N ARG A 282 45.60 17.33 13.55
CA ARG A 282 46.27 16.54 14.58
C ARG A 282 45.23 15.73 15.35
N ARG A 283 44.13 16.38 15.73
CA ARG A 283 42.98 15.74 16.36
C ARG A 283 41.68 16.21 15.73
N PHE A 284 40.80 15.25 15.47
CA PHE A 284 39.41 15.51 15.11
C PHE A 284 38.49 14.45 15.70
N TRP A 285 37.19 14.65 15.52
CA TRP A 285 36.14 13.80 16.07
C TRP A 285 35.24 13.29 14.96
N LEU A 286 34.82 12.03 15.06
CA LEU A 286 33.74 11.47 14.26
C LEU A 286 32.51 11.32 15.16
N ALA A 287 31.55 12.22 14.99
CA ALA A 287 30.27 12.20 15.69
C ALA A 287 29.25 11.44 14.85
N LEU A 288 28.75 10.34 15.38
CA LEU A 288 27.67 9.54 14.81
C LEU A 288 26.45 9.64 15.73
N GLN A 289 25.32 9.10 15.29
CA GLN A 289 24.12 9.04 16.13
C GLN A 289 24.40 8.17 17.37
N GLY A 290 24.39 8.79 18.55
CA GLY A 290 24.64 8.11 19.82
C GLY A 290 26.09 7.64 20.06
N ALA A 291 27.06 8.02 19.22
CA ALA A 291 28.47 7.70 19.40
C ALA A 291 29.39 8.88 19.07
N LEU A 292 30.56 8.93 19.69
CA LEU A 292 31.59 9.94 19.42
C LEU A 292 32.96 9.26 19.49
N PHE A 293 33.76 9.46 18.45
CA PHE A 293 35.09 8.86 18.35
C PHE A 293 36.17 9.94 18.23
N ARG A 294 37.24 9.80 19.03
CA ARG A 294 38.45 10.60 18.90
C ARG A 294 39.35 10.01 17.83
N VAL A 295 39.86 10.83 16.93
CA VAL A 295 40.86 10.44 15.94
C VAL A 295 42.09 11.32 16.11
N ASP A 296 43.23 10.70 16.40
CA ASP A 296 44.54 11.35 16.51
C ASP A 296 45.37 10.93 15.29
N MET A 297 45.77 11.89 14.46
CA MET A 297 46.53 11.64 13.22
C MET A 297 48.04 11.64 13.48
N PRO A 298 48.83 10.90 12.69
CA PRO A 298 50.29 10.92 12.82
C PRO A 298 50.88 12.27 12.39
N GLU A 299 51.98 12.68 13.02
CA GLU A 299 52.62 13.99 12.81
C GLU A 299 53.14 14.18 11.37
N ASP A 300 53.50 13.09 10.71
CA ASP A 300 53.95 13.09 9.32
C ASP A 300 52.80 13.07 8.30
N ALA A 301 51.54 13.17 8.74
CA ALA A 301 50.38 12.97 7.87
C ALA A 301 50.35 13.90 6.64
N TRP A 302 50.88 15.12 6.77
CA TRP A 302 50.97 16.09 5.67
C TRP A 302 52.11 15.82 4.67
N ARG A 303 53.14 15.06 5.08
CA ARG A 303 54.35 14.81 4.29
C ARG A 303 54.12 13.88 3.10
N PHE A 304 53.01 13.13 3.10
CA PHE A 304 52.73 12.09 2.12
C PHE A 304 51.45 12.40 1.34
N PRO A 305 51.54 13.07 0.18
CA PRO A 305 50.41 13.35 -0.71
C PRO A 305 49.68 12.06 -1.09
N GLY A 306 48.34 12.08 -1.09
CA GLY A 306 47.52 10.94 -1.49
C GLY A 306 47.55 9.73 -0.54
N ARG A 307 48.30 9.78 0.56
CA ARG A 307 48.35 8.66 1.52
C ARG A 307 46.99 8.46 2.18
N ARG A 308 46.58 7.20 2.25
CA ARG A 308 45.31 6.77 2.80
C ARG A 308 45.49 6.19 4.20
N TYR A 309 44.59 6.55 5.11
CA TYR A 309 44.56 6.10 6.50
C TYR A 309 43.27 5.37 6.76
N ARG A 310 43.36 4.22 7.41
CA ARG A 310 42.21 3.53 8.00
C ARG A 310 42.02 3.98 9.43
N VAL A 311 40.83 4.47 9.75
CA VAL A 311 40.37 4.88 11.07
C VAL A 311 39.39 3.82 11.57
N ALA A 312 39.89 2.81 12.28
CA ALA A 312 39.10 1.68 12.77
C ALA A 312 38.27 2.08 13.99
N LEU A 313 36.97 1.78 13.96
CA LEU A 313 36.08 2.00 15.08
C LEU A 313 36.18 0.83 16.08
N PRO A 314 36.14 1.09 17.40
CA PRO A 314 36.20 0.04 18.41
C PRO A 314 34.95 -0.86 18.42
N ARG A 315 33.86 -0.44 17.78
CA ARG A 315 32.64 -1.21 17.56
C ARG A 315 31.95 -0.72 16.29
N GLN A 316 31.18 -1.60 15.66
CA GLN A 316 30.33 -1.20 14.54
C GLN A 316 29.22 -0.24 15.00
N VAL A 317 28.89 0.72 14.14
CA VAL A 317 27.84 1.71 14.40
C VAL A 317 26.96 1.87 13.17
N ALA A 318 25.68 1.59 13.32
CA ALA A 318 24.65 2.00 12.37
C ALA A 318 24.28 3.47 12.65
N SER A 319 24.33 4.32 11.63
CA SER A 319 24.03 5.75 11.74
C SER A 319 23.56 6.28 10.40
N ASP A 320 22.54 7.12 10.40
CA ASP A 320 22.10 7.87 9.21
C ASP A 320 22.95 9.12 8.94
N CYS A 321 23.75 9.51 9.93
CA CYS A 321 24.54 10.73 9.94
C CYS A 321 25.97 10.46 10.41
N VAL A 322 26.95 11.06 9.74
CA VAL A 322 28.35 11.13 10.17
C VAL A 322 28.79 12.59 10.13
N ALA A 323 29.30 13.10 11.24
CA ALA A 323 29.83 14.44 11.35
C ALA A 323 31.33 14.38 11.67
N LEU A 324 32.17 14.89 10.78
CA LEU A 324 33.59 15.09 11.05
C LEU A 324 33.77 16.47 11.69
N VAL A 325 34.37 16.55 12.88
CA VAL A 325 34.55 17.79 13.64
C VAL A 325 36.02 17.99 14.00
N LEU A 326 36.66 19.01 13.45
CA LEU A 326 38.07 19.35 13.70
C LEU A 326 38.27 19.87 15.14
N ASP A 327 39.44 19.61 15.74
CA ASP A 327 39.82 20.14 17.06
C ASP A 327 41.12 20.95 17.00
N ASP A 328 42.21 20.35 16.50
CA ASP A 328 43.49 21.03 16.28
C ASP A 328 44.29 20.42 15.12
N ALA A 329 45.40 21.09 14.76
CA ALA A 329 46.23 20.77 13.60
C ALA A 329 47.72 20.80 13.91
N TYR A 330 48.54 20.16 13.08
CA TYR A 330 50.01 20.22 13.17
C TYR A 330 50.58 21.55 12.61
N THR A 331 49.99 22.68 13.03
CA THR A 331 50.39 24.04 12.65
C THR A 331 49.81 25.05 13.63
N GLN A 332 50.50 26.18 13.82
CA GLN A 332 49.99 27.33 14.58
C GLN A 332 49.74 28.54 13.67
N SER A 333 49.87 28.38 12.34
CA SER A 333 49.69 29.48 11.40
C SER A 333 48.22 29.94 11.39
N PRO A 334 47.93 31.24 11.58
CA PRO A 334 46.56 31.74 11.51
C PRO A 334 45.98 31.68 10.10
N LYS A 335 46.82 31.45 9.08
CA LYS A 335 46.44 31.28 7.68
C LYS A 335 46.31 29.82 7.26
N ALA A 336 46.60 28.87 8.15
CA ALA A 336 46.53 27.45 7.81
C ALA A 336 45.14 27.05 7.33
N GLU A 337 45.08 26.14 6.37
CA GLU A 337 43.87 25.54 5.83
C GLU A 337 43.89 24.04 6.18
N VAL A 338 43.21 23.65 7.26
CA VAL A 338 43.12 22.23 7.63
C VAL A 338 42.36 21.49 6.53
N THR A 339 43.07 20.61 5.81
CA THR A 339 42.59 20.02 4.56
C THR A 339 42.31 18.54 4.74
N LEU A 340 41.23 18.07 4.12
CA LEU A 340 40.89 16.67 3.96
C LEU A 340 40.43 16.46 2.52
N SER A 341 41.06 15.53 1.81
CA SER A 341 40.69 15.18 0.44
C SER A 341 39.45 14.32 0.38
N GLU A 342 39.42 13.24 1.14
CA GLU A 342 38.37 12.23 1.02
C GLU A 342 38.13 11.55 2.37
N LEU A 343 36.86 11.26 2.67
CA LEU A 343 36.43 10.39 3.76
C LEU A 343 35.41 9.38 3.23
N ARG A 344 35.73 8.10 3.34
CA ARG A 344 34.80 7.00 3.04
C ARG A 344 34.53 6.20 4.30
N ALA A 345 33.32 5.67 4.40
CA ALA A 345 33.02 4.71 5.46
C ALA A 345 33.26 3.29 4.95
N GLU A 346 33.78 2.45 5.83
CA GLU A 346 33.94 1.03 5.58
C GLU A 346 32.84 0.22 6.26
N SER A 347 32.44 -0.88 5.63
CA SER A 347 31.48 -1.86 6.13
C SER A 347 31.91 -3.29 5.78
N ASP A 348 31.20 -4.27 6.33
CA ASP A 348 31.44 -5.69 6.02
C ASP A 348 31.10 -6.07 4.56
N PHE A 349 30.66 -5.11 3.74
CA PHE A 349 30.35 -5.28 2.33
C PHE A 349 31.46 -4.82 1.37
N ASP A 350 32.52 -4.15 1.82
CA ASP A 350 33.51 -3.56 0.90
C ASP A 350 34.33 -4.60 0.11
N LEU A 351 34.35 -5.86 0.55
CA LEU A 351 34.93 -6.98 -0.20
C LEU A 351 33.95 -7.60 -1.21
N SER A 352 32.70 -7.13 -1.25
CA SER A 352 31.65 -7.69 -2.12
C SER A 352 31.61 -6.95 -3.46
N ASN A 353 31.71 -7.70 -4.56
CA ASN A 353 31.37 -7.17 -5.88
C ASN A 353 29.84 -7.01 -6.03
N LEU A 354 29.37 -6.39 -7.12
CA LEU A 354 27.94 -6.17 -7.36
C LEU A 354 27.11 -7.46 -7.33
N GLU A 355 27.67 -8.57 -7.80
CA GLU A 355 27.00 -9.87 -7.77
C GLU A 355 26.89 -10.43 -6.34
N GLY A 356 27.93 -10.26 -5.54
CA GLY A 356 27.94 -10.60 -4.12
C GLY A 356 26.94 -9.77 -3.32
N LEU A 357 26.79 -8.48 -3.63
CA LEU A 357 25.75 -7.62 -3.06
C LEU A 357 24.35 -8.09 -3.42
N VAL A 358 24.11 -8.46 -4.67
CA VAL A 358 22.81 -9.02 -5.09
C VAL A 358 22.55 -10.33 -4.36
N GLY A 359 23.53 -11.23 -4.30
CA GLY A 359 23.41 -12.49 -3.56
C GLY A 359 23.15 -12.29 -2.06
N ALA A 360 23.74 -11.26 -1.46
CA ALA A 360 23.52 -10.92 -0.05
C ALA A 360 22.11 -10.42 0.27
N MET A 361 21.28 -10.08 -0.75
CA MET A 361 19.86 -9.81 -0.54
C MET A 361 19.03 -11.07 -0.25
N ALA A 362 19.57 -12.27 -0.55
CA ALA A 362 18.90 -13.52 -0.23
C ALA A 362 18.91 -13.80 1.29
N GLY A 363 17.94 -14.57 1.78
CA GLY A 363 17.80 -14.95 3.19
C GLY A 363 17.17 -13.88 4.08
N GLY A 364 17.09 -12.62 3.62
CA GLY A 364 16.51 -11.52 4.37
C GLY A 364 17.34 -11.05 5.57
N GLY A 365 16.68 -10.34 6.50
CA GLY A 365 17.33 -9.78 7.70
C GLY A 365 18.15 -8.53 7.45
N GLU A 366 18.95 -8.14 8.45
CA GLU A 366 19.72 -6.89 8.46
C GLU A 366 20.77 -6.84 7.35
N ARG A 367 21.48 -7.96 7.12
CA ARG A 367 22.48 -8.06 6.04
C ARG A 367 21.85 -7.84 4.65
N ALA A 368 20.68 -8.39 4.39
CA ALA A 368 19.97 -8.20 3.12
C ALA A 368 19.47 -6.76 2.94
N GLN A 369 18.99 -6.13 4.02
CA GLN A 369 18.58 -4.73 4.02
C GLN A 369 19.77 -3.80 3.74
N ALA A 370 20.91 -4.05 4.37
CA ALA A 370 22.16 -3.32 4.12
C ALA A 370 22.59 -3.46 2.64
N ALA A 371 22.61 -4.68 2.10
CA ALA A 371 22.96 -4.93 0.70
C ALA A 371 22.00 -4.19 -0.27
N SER A 372 20.70 -4.21 0.02
CA SER A 372 19.68 -3.47 -0.75
C SER A 372 19.91 -1.95 -0.68
N ALA A 373 20.22 -1.41 0.50
CA ALA A 373 20.51 0.02 0.68
C ALA A 373 21.76 0.46 -0.11
N ILE A 374 22.81 -0.36 -0.10
CA ILE A 374 24.03 -0.14 -0.91
C ILE A 374 23.68 -0.14 -2.40
N LEU A 375 22.93 -1.14 -2.87
CA LEU A 375 22.54 -1.23 -4.28
C LEU A 375 21.69 -0.04 -4.74
N ARG A 376 20.81 0.50 -3.88
CA ARG A 376 20.10 1.76 -4.17
C ARG A 376 21.04 2.96 -4.27
N GLY A 377 22.00 3.07 -3.35
CA GLY A 377 23.00 4.14 -3.35
C GLY A 377 23.89 4.16 -4.60
N LEU A 378 24.15 2.99 -5.20
CA LEU A 378 24.93 2.84 -6.42
C LEU A 378 24.19 3.28 -7.71
N GLY A 379 22.90 3.63 -7.62
CA GLY A 379 22.09 4.10 -8.74
C GLY A 379 22.05 3.10 -9.90
N GLU A 380 22.29 3.56 -11.13
CA GLU A 380 22.20 2.75 -12.35
C GLU A 380 23.02 1.45 -12.29
N ARG A 381 24.21 1.47 -11.69
CA ARG A 381 25.05 0.27 -11.56
C ARG A 381 24.40 -0.79 -10.67
N GLY A 382 23.78 -0.36 -9.56
CA GLY A 382 23.06 -1.23 -8.65
C GLY A 382 21.76 -1.75 -9.26
N GLU A 383 21.00 -0.88 -9.92
CA GLU A 383 19.77 -1.25 -10.65
C GLU A 383 20.03 -2.30 -11.73
N ALA A 384 21.07 -2.11 -12.54
CA ALA A 384 21.44 -3.06 -13.59
C ALA A 384 21.86 -4.43 -13.01
N ALA A 385 22.63 -4.42 -11.92
CA ALA A 385 23.02 -5.65 -11.23
C ALA A 385 21.80 -6.40 -10.67
N VAL A 386 20.87 -5.67 -10.04
CA VAL A 386 19.61 -6.24 -9.52
C VAL A 386 18.75 -6.81 -10.64
N ALA A 387 18.58 -6.09 -11.75
CA ALA A 387 17.80 -6.56 -12.89
C ALA A 387 18.37 -7.85 -13.51
N ALA A 388 19.69 -7.97 -13.60
CA ALA A 388 20.38 -9.15 -14.08
C ALA A 388 20.29 -10.34 -13.10
N GLY A 389 20.38 -10.07 -11.79
CA GLY A 389 20.36 -11.10 -10.75
C GLY A 389 18.97 -11.50 -10.23
N TYR A 390 17.91 -10.77 -10.58
CA TYR A 390 16.56 -10.89 -9.99
C TYR A 390 16.04 -12.33 -9.89
N GLU A 391 16.20 -13.14 -10.95
CA GLU A 391 15.67 -14.51 -10.96
C GLU A 391 16.37 -15.47 -10.01
N ARG A 392 17.61 -15.18 -9.66
CA ARG A 392 18.43 -16.02 -8.77
C ARG A 392 18.13 -15.80 -7.28
N LEU A 393 17.35 -14.75 -6.97
CA LEU A 393 16.98 -14.40 -5.61
C LEU A 393 15.84 -15.28 -5.10
N ASP A 394 15.84 -15.52 -3.80
CA ASP A 394 14.71 -16.11 -3.09
C ASP A 394 13.56 -15.10 -2.95
N GLU A 395 12.46 -15.51 -2.32
CA GLU A 395 11.26 -14.67 -2.22
C GLU A 395 11.50 -13.34 -1.50
N GLN A 396 12.36 -13.34 -0.46
CA GLN A 396 12.68 -12.15 0.33
C GLN A 396 13.63 -11.22 -0.44
N GLY A 397 14.65 -11.78 -1.09
CA GLY A 397 15.57 -11.06 -1.95
C GLY A 397 14.85 -10.42 -3.13
N LYS A 398 13.90 -11.12 -3.77
CA LYS A 398 13.05 -10.56 -4.84
C LYS A 398 12.24 -9.37 -4.36
N ARG A 399 11.76 -9.36 -3.12
CA ARG A 399 11.06 -8.19 -2.54
C ARG A 399 12.00 -6.99 -2.42
N LEU A 400 13.19 -7.18 -1.86
CA LEU A 400 14.19 -6.11 -1.73
C LEU A 400 14.67 -5.62 -3.10
N ALA A 401 14.84 -6.52 -4.06
CA ALA A 401 15.16 -6.19 -5.43
C ALA A 401 14.09 -5.31 -6.08
N LEU A 402 12.81 -5.60 -5.85
CA LEU A 402 11.71 -4.74 -6.31
C LEU A 402 11.78 -3.35 -5.68
N ASP A 403 12.14 -3.23 -4.39
CA ASP A 403 12.36 -1.93 -3.74
C ASP A 403 13.54 -1.15 -4.35
N VAL A 404 14.59 -1.83 -4.82
CA VAL A 404 15.66 -1.18 -5.61
C VAL A 404 15.10 -0.70 -6.96
N MET A 405 14.38 -1.56 -7.68
CA MET A 405 13.82 -1.23 -9.00
C MET A 405 12.73 -0.15 -8.95
N ASP A 406 12.12 0.11 -7.80
CA ASP A 406 11.16 1.20 -7.59
C ASP A 406 11.75 2.59 -7.82
N HIS A 407 13.08 2.71 -7.72
CA HIS A 407 13.84 3.94 -7.97
C HIS A 407 14.39 4.02 -9.40
N ALA A 408 14.33 2.91 -10.14
CA ALA A 408 14.83 2.83 -11.52
C ALA A 408 13.78 3.33 -12.52
N PRO A 409 14.21 3.98 -13.63
CA PRO A 409 13.33 4.37 -14.71
C PRO A 409 12.69 3.14 -15.38
N CYS A 410 11.54 3.33 -16.01
CA CYS A 410 10.72 2.23 -16.53
C CYS A 410 11.42 1.40 -17.62
N GLU A 411 12.33 2.00 -18.36
CA GLU A 411 13.19 1.35 -19.36
C GLU A 411 14.01 0.21 -18.77
N ARG A 412 14.39 0.30 -17.48
CA ARG A 412 15.14 -0.75 -16.75
C ARG A 412 14.24 -1.60 -15.87
N SER A 413 13.22 -1.01 -15.25
CA SER A 413 12.39 -1.71 -14.26
C SER A 413 11.24 -2.52 -14.85
N ALA A 414 10.70 -2.16 -16.02
CA ALA A 414 9.54 -2.84 -16.61
C ALA A 414 9.75 -4.34 -16.81
N ALA A 415 10.92 -4.76 -17.31
CA ALA A 415 11.25 -6.17 -17.48
C ALA A 415 11.22 -6.95 -16.15
N VAL A 416 11.71 -6.33 -15.06
CA VAL A 416 11.72 -6.95 -13.72
C VAL A 416 10.30 -7.02 -13.16
N TYR A 417 9.49 -5.98 -13.34
CA TYR A 417 8.09 -6.03 -12.92
C TYR A 417 7.30 -7.10 -13.68
N VAL A 418 7.54 -7.28 -14.97
CA VAL A 418 6.89 -8.37 -15.73
C VAL A 418 7.30 -9.73 -15.18
N LYS A 419 8.58 -9.97 -14.87
CA LYS A 419 9.02 -11.20 -14.18
C LYS A 419 8.29 -11.40 -12.84
N ALA A 420 8.16 -10.33 -12.05
CA ALA A 420 7.43 -10.35 -10.78
C ALA A 420 5.92 -10.61 -10.94
N LEU A 421 5.29 -10.11 -12.02
CA LEU A 421 3.88 -10.38 -12.35
C LEU A 421 3.63 -11.87 -12.62
N LEU A 422 4.61 -12.54 -13.24
CA LEU A 422 4.53 -13.96 -13.58
C LEU A 422 4.90 -14.88 -12.40
N SER A 423 5.37 -14.32 -11.28
CA SER A 423 5.66 -15.05 -10.04
C SER A 423 4.40 -15.70 -9.45
N ASP A 424 4.58 -16.81 -8.74
CA ASP A 424 3.53 -17.45 -7.94
C ASP A 424 3.30 -16.75 -6.60
N VAL A 425 4.20 -15.85 -6.20
CA VAL A 425 4.12 -15.12 -4.94
C VAL A 425 3.19 -13.91 -5.07
N GLU A 426 2.05 -13.95 -4.37
CA GLU A 426 1.01 -12.92 -4.43
C GLU A 426 1.54 -11.49 -4.19
N ALA A 427 2.43 -11.32 -3.21
CA ALA A 427 3.00 -10.02 -2.88
C ALA A 427 3.81 -9.41 -4.05
N HIS A 428 4.56 -10.25 -4.78
CA HIS A 428 5.31 -9.80 -5.95
C HIS A 428 4.36 -9.39 -7.08
N ARG A 429 3.27 -10.14 -7.28
CA ARG A 429 2.26 -9.82 -8.31
C ARG A 429 1.58 -8.49 -8.03
N ILE A 430 1.11 -8.27 -6.80
CA ILE A 430 0.45 -7.02 -6.40
C ILE A 430 1.39 -5.82 -6.58
N HIS A 431 2.66 -5.97 -6.19
CA HIS A 431 3.67 -4.94 -6.41
C HIS A 431 3.84 -4.64 -7.90
N ALA A 432 4.04 -5.68 -8.71
CA ALA A 432 4.24 -5.60 -10.14
C ALA A 432 3.06 -4.97 -10.89
N GLU A 433 1.83 -5.39 -10.62
CA GLU A 433 0.62 -4.88 -11.28
C GLU A 433 0.52 -3.34 -11.14
N ARG A 434 0.78 -2.84 -9.94
CA ARG A 434 0.78 -1.40 -9.66
C ARG A 434 1.89 -0.65 -10.40
N ARG A 435 3.08 -1.25 -10.56
CA ARG A 435 4.24 -0.55 -11.16
C ARG A 435 4.26 -0.68 -12.69
N ILE A 436 3.79 -1.80 -13.24
CA ILE A 436 3.49 -1.96 -14.67
C ILE A 436 2.47 -0.92 -15.12
N GLY A 437 1.40 -0.69 -14.34
CA GLY A 437 0.43 0.36 -14.62
C GLY A 437 1.03 1.76 -14.70
N ARG A 438 2.08 2.05 -13.92
CA ARG A 438 2.83 3.32 -13.99
C ARG A 438 3.76 3.40 -15.19
N CYS A 439 4.39 2.29 -15.58
CA CYS A 439 5.25 2.26 -16.77
C CYS A 439 4.46 2.32 -18.08
N GLY A 440 3.18 1.97 -18.07
CA GLY A 440 2.30 2.12 -19.22
C GLY A 440 2.83 1.37 -20.44
N ALA A 441 2.86 2.03 -21.59
CA ALA A 441 3.26 1.45 -22.87
C ALA A 441 4.72 0.92 -22.87
N LEU A 442 5.61 1.43 -22.02
CA LEU A 442 6.99 0.92 -21.93
C LEU A 442 7.06 -0.54 -21.44
N ALA A 443 6.02 -1.02 -20.74
CA ALA A 443 5.94 -2.42 -20.33
C ALA A 443 5.43 -3.35 -21.44
N ALA A 444 4.85 -2.82 -22.52
CA ALA A 444 4.17 -3.60 -23.54
C ALA A 444 5.10 -4.62 -24.25
N PRO A 445 6.33 -4.29 -24.68
CA PRO A 445 7.21 -5.26 -25.31
C PRO A 445 7.54 -6.46 -24.40
N HIS A 446 7.73 -6.20 -23.11
CA HIS A 446 8.01 -7.24 -22.11
C HIS A 446 6.79 -8.11 -21.82
N LEU A 447 5.60 -7.51 -21.76
CA LEU A 447 4.34 -8.24 -21.61
C LEU A 447 4.03 -9.09 -22.85
N THR A 448 4.27 -8.56 -24.05
CA THR A 448 4.13 -9.30 -25.31
C THR A 448 5.08 -10.50 -25.35
N ALA A 449 6.35 -10.33 -24.97
CA ALA A 449 7.30 -11.44 -24.87
C ALA A 449 6.90 -12.47 -23.81
N ALA A 450 6.32 -12.05 -22.68
CA ALA A 450 5.82 -12.96 -21.66
C ALA A 450 4.70 -13.89 -22.16
N LEU A 451 3.92 -13.46 -23.16
CA LEU A 451 2.88 -14.29 -23.79
C LEU A 451 3.43 -15.48 -24.61
N ASP A 452 4.74 -15.56 -24.80
CA ASP A 452 5.43 -16.68 -25.46
C ASP A 452 6.04 -17.68 -24.47
N THR A 453 5.96 -17.41 -23.16
CA THR A 453 6.50 -18.28 -22.09
C THR A 453 5.43 -19.24 -21.54
N SER A 454 5.64 -19.96 -20.44
CA SER A 454 4.80 -21.13 -20.03
C SER A 454 3.32 -20.83 -19.68
N ASP A 455 2.47 -21.88 -19.73
CA ASP A 455 0.99 -21.81 -19.81
C ASP A 455 0.23 -21.09 -18.67
N ALA A 456 0.69 -21.10 -17.40
CA ALA A 456 -0.13 -20.64 -16.26
C ALA A 456 -0.19 -19.10 -16.09
N SER A 457 0.72 -18.35 -16.72
CA SER A 457 0.90 -16.91 -16.48
C SER A 457 0.48 -16.02 -17.67
N HIS A 458 -0.07 -16.63 -18.73
CA HIS A 458 -0.52 -15.93 -19.94
C HIS A 458 -1.69 -14.98 -19.70
N GLY A 459 -2.71 -15.42 -18.95
CA GLY A 459 -3.88 -14.58 -18.68
C GLY A 459 -3.49 -13.29 -17.97
N ARG A 460 -2.55 -13.34 -17.02
CA ARG A 460 -2.05 -12.16 -16.30
C ARG A 460 -1.32 -11.19 -17.22
N ALA A 461 -0.38 -11.70 -18.02
CA ALA A 461 0.35 -10.89 -18.99
C ALA A 461 -0.60 -10.26 -20.02
N ALA A 462 -1.59 -11.02 -20.51
CA ALA A 462 -2.58 -10.54 -21.47
C ALA A 462 -3.47 -9.44 -20.89
N LEU A 463 -3.95 -9.61 -19.65
CA LEU A 463 -4.75 -8.60 -18.95
C LEU A 463 -3.94 -7.34 -18.63
N ALA A 464 -2.68 -7.49 -18.23
CA ALA A 464 -1.79 -6.36 -18.02
C ALA A 464 -1.54 -5.60 -19.33
N LEU A 465 -1.25 -6.31 -20.44
CA LEU A 465 -1.06 -5.71 -21.77
C LEU A 465 -2.32 -4.96 -22.22
N ALA A 466 -3.49 -5.57 -22.07
CA ALA A 466 -4.78 -4.94 -22.36
C ALA A 466 -5.04 -3.67 -21.55
N SER A 467 -4.43 -3.55 -20.37
CA SER A 467 -4.61 -2.39 -19.48
C SER A 467 -3.61 -1.27 -19.82
N VAL A 468 -2.36 -1.59 -20.16
CA VAL A 468 -1.30 -0.58 -20.38
C VAL A 468 -1.09 -0.18 -21.84
N ALA A 469 -1.44 -1.04 -22.79
CA ALA A 469 -1.31 -0.79 -24.22
C ALA A 469 -2.48 -1.43 -25.01
N PRO A 470 -3.72 -0.91 -24.88
CA PRO A 470 -4.92 -1.56 -25.43
C PRO A 470 -4.90 -1.79 -26.95
N ALA A 471 -4.33 -0.85 -27.72
CA ALA A 471 -4.25 -0.98 -29.18
C ALA A 471 -3.30 -2.11 -29.61
N GLU A 472 -2.10 -2.17 -29.02
CA GLU A 472 -1.13 -3.27 -29.25
C GLU A 472 -1.69 -4.60 -28.75
N ALA A 473 -2.40 -4.58 -27.61
CA ALA A 473 -3.06 -5.77 -27.08
C ALA A 473 -4.08 -6.35 -28.07
N VAL A 474 -4.86 -5.50 -28.77
CA VAL A 474 -5.78 -5.98 -29.80
C VAL A 474 -5.03 -6.69 -30.92
N ASP A 475 -3.95 -6.11 -31.43
CA ASP A 475 -3.16 -6.70 -32.52
C ASP A 475 -2.56 -8.06 -32.11
N VAL A 476 -1.90 -8.12 -30.95
CA VAL A 476 -1.22 -9.33 -30.47
C VAL A 476 -2.21 -10.41 -30.05
N LEU A 477 -3.21 -10.06 -29.25
CA LEU A 477 -4.13 -11.04 -28.65
C LEU A 477 -5.14 -11.57 -29.67
N ALA A 478 -5.60 -10.75 -30.63
CA ALA A 478 -6.51 -11.21 -31.67
C ALA A 478 -5.88 -12.28 -32.55
N THR A 479 -4.62 -12.09 -32.98
CA THR A 479 -3.91 -13.11 -33.77
C THR A 479 -3.75 -14.43 -33.00
N ARG A 480 -3.40 -14.36 -31.70
CA ARG A 480 -3.27 -15.56 -30.86
C ARG A 480 -4.62 -16.27 -30.67
N LEU A 481 -5.69 -15.52 -30.42
CA LEU A 481 -7.03 -16.07 -30.25
C LEU A 481 -7.55 -16.71 -31.55
N ALA A 482 -7.32 -16.06 -32.71
CA ALA A 482 -7.68 -16.59 -34.02
C ALA A 482 -6.98 -17.94 -34.30
N ARG A 483 -5.65 -17.99 -34.16
CA ARG A 483 -4.89 -19.25 -34.32
C ARG A 483 -5.36 -20.36 -33.39
N ALA A 484 -5.66 -20.02 -32.13
CA ALA A 484 -6.17 -20.98 -31.16
C ALA A 484 -7.60 -21.47 -31.49
N ALA A 485 -8.40 -20.65 -32.18
CA ALA A 485 -9.73 -21.02 -32.66
C ALA A 485 -9.62 -22.00 -33.84
N ASP A 486 -8.75 -21.71 -34.79
CA ASP A 486 -8.50 -22.54 -35.99
C ASP A 486 -7.98 -23.92 -35.60
N ALA A 487 -7.01 -23.97 -34.68
CA ALA A 487 -6.49 -25.24 -34.16
C ALA A 487 -7.61 -26.09 -33.51
N ALA A 488 -8.49 -25.45 -32.74
CA ALA A 488 -9.59 -26.15 -32.08
C ALA A 488 -10.65 -26.65 -33.06
N GLU A 489 -10.88 -25.94 -34.16
CA GLU A 489 -11.79 -26.38 -35.23
C GLU A 489 -11.19 -27.56 -36.01
N ALA A 490 -9.89 -27.53 -36.31
CA ALA A 490 -9.17 -28.64 -36.93
C ALA A 490 -9.20 -29.90 -36.05
N ASP A 491 -8.94 -29.78 -34.74
CA ASP A 491 -9.02 -30.89 -33.79
C ASP A 491 -10.43 -31.51 -33.74
N ALA A 492 -11.47 -30.68 -33.75
CA ALA A 492 -12.85 -31.13 -33.73
C ALA A 492 -13.25 -31.87 -35.02
N ALA A 493 -12.75 -31.42 -36.18
CA ALA A 493 -12.99 -32.09 -37.46
C ALA A 493 -12.28 -33.45 -37.57
N GLN A 494 -11.10 -33.61 -36.97
CA GLN A 494 -10.36 -34.87 -36.96
C GLN A 494 -10.99 -35.91 -36.01
N GLY A 495 -11.49 -35.46 -34.85
CA GLY A 495 -12.15 -36.32 -33.86
C GLY A 495 -13.47 -36.97 -34.31
N SER A 496 -14.16 -36.41 -35.31
CA SER A 496 -15.39 -37.00 -35.88
C SER A 496 -15.16 -38.05 -36.97
N SER A 497 -13.90 -38.32 -37.36
CA SER A 497 -13.56 -39.22 -38.48
C SER A 497 -13.17 -40.65 -38.09
N VAL A 498 -13.24 -41.03 -36.80
CA VAL A 498 -12.94 -42.41 -36.38
C VAL A 498 -14.09 -43.34 -36.77
N LYS A 499 -14.04 -43.86 -38.00
CA LYS A 499 -14.82 -45.04 -38.42
C LYS A 499 -14.47 -46.22 -37.52
N ALA A 500 -15.48 -46.90 -36.99
CA ALA A 500 -15.33 -48.16 -36.28
C ALA A 500 -14.55 -49.18 -37.15
N PRO A 501 -13.48 -49.83 -36.65
CA PRO A 501 -12.79 -50.86 -37.40
C PRO A 501 -13.72 -52.07 -37.60
N GLY A 502 -13.87 -52.49 -38.85
CA GLY A 502 -14.58 -53.70 -39.23
C GLY A 502 -13.96 -54.96 -38.62
N THR A 503 -14.83 -55.91 -38.29
CA THR A 503 -14.53 -57.22 -37.72
C THR A 503 -13.73 -58.10 -38.66
N GLN A 504 -12.41 -58.22 -38.45
CA GLN A 504 -11.63 -59.40 -38.83
C GLN A 504 -10.62 -59.74 -37.72
N ALA A 505 -10.58 -61.01 -37.33
CA ALA A 505 -9.74 -61.53 -36.24
C ALA A 505 -8.28 -61.71 -36.69
N PRO A 506 -7.27 -61.25 -35.91
CA PRO A 506 -5.88 -61.40 -36.32
C PRO A 506 -5.08 -62.37 -35.42
N SER A 507 -3.97 -62.90 -35.92
CA SER A 507 -3.16 -63.99 -35.36
C SER A 507 -2.26 -63.59 -34.17
N LYS A 508 -1.69 -64.56 -33.42
CA LYS A 508 -0.95 -64.34 -32.15
C LYS A 508 0.20 -63.31 -32.18
N ARG A 509 0.84 -63.04 -33.33
CA ARG A 509 1.92 -62.02 -33.45
C ARG A 509 1.39 -60.61 -33.70
N SER A 510 0.16 -60.49 -34.20
CA SER A 510 -0.56 -59.22 -34.32
C SER A 510 -1.10 -58.74 -32.96
N ALA A 511 -1.43 -59.66 -32.04
CA ALA A 511 -2.00 -59.32 -30.73
C ALA A 511 -1.07 -58.47 -29.85
N GLU A 512 0.24 -58.69 -29.86
CA GLU A 512 1.20 -57.88 -29.07
C GLU A 512 1.44 -56.48 -29.67
N LEU A 513 1.43 -56.36 -31.00
CA LEU A 513 1.53 -55.07 -31.69
C LEU A 513 0.23 -54.26 -31.51
N THR A 514 -0.93 -54.92 -31.60
CA THR A 514 -2.24 -54.34 -31.33
C THR A 514 -2.37 -53.91 -29.88
N GLN A 515 -1.86 -54.68 -28.90
CA GLN A 515 -1.93 -54.30 -27.49
C GLN A 515 -1.02 -53.11 -27.13
N ARG A 516 0.14 -52.95 -27.79
CA ARG A 516 0.97 -51.73 -27.66
C ARG A 516 0.28 -50.52 -28.32
N HIS A 517 -0.33 -50.71 -29.49
CA HIS A 517 -1.11 -49.68 -30.17
C HIS A 517 -2.33 -49.26 -29.33
N GLU A 518 -3.06 -50.20 -28.75
CA GLU A 518 -4.21 -49.97 -27.86
C GLU A 518 -3.79 -49.22 -26.61
N ARG A 519 -2.68 -49.58 -25.96
CA ARG A 519 -2.15 -48.84 -24.80
C ARG A 519 -1.71 -47.42 -25.15
N GLN A 520 -1.18 -47.20 -26.36
CA GLN A 520 -0.83 -45.86 -26.84
C GLN A 520 -2.08 -45.02 -27.15
N ILE A 521 -3.09 -45.63 -27.77
CA ILE A 521 -4.41 -45.03 -28.01
C ILE A 521 -5.11 -44.71 -26.68
N GLU A 522 -5.05 -45.60 -25.68
CA GLU A 522 -5.62 -45.38 -24.35
C GLU A 522 -4.92 -44.25 -23.59
N ARG A 523 -3.59 -44.14 -23.71
CA ARG A 523 -2.81 -43.03 -23.13
C ARG A 523 -3.12 -41.71 -23.83
N GLN A 524 -3.22 -41.69 -25.15
CA GLN A 524 -3.63 -40.52 -25.92
C GLN A 524 -5.08 -40.12 -25.61
N ALA A 525 -6.00 -41.08 -25.45
CA ALA A 525 -7.39 -40.84 -25.06
C ALA A 525 -7.54 -40.32 -23.63
N LYS A 526 -6.63 -40.66 -22.70
CA LYS A 526 -6.61 -40.13 -21.32
C LYS A 526 -5.93 -38.76 -21.21
N GLN A 527 -4.97 -38.43 -22.08
CA GLN A 527 -4.27 -37.13 -22.11
C GLN A 527 -5.03 -36.05 -22.91
N SER A 528 -5.69 -36.44 -23.99
CA SER A 528 -6.44 -35.53 -24.88
C SER A 528 -7.46 -34.63 -24.14
N PRO A 529 -8.33 -35.15 -23.26
CA PRO A 529 -9.33 -34.32 -22.56
C PRO A 529 -8.71 -33.24 -21.66
N LYS A 530 -7.58 -33.55 -21.00
CA LYS A 530 -6.88 -32.58 -20.12
C LYS A 530 -6.25 -31.45 -20.95
N GLN A 531 -5.69 -31.77 -22.11
CA GLN A 531 -5.09 -30.76 -22.98
C GLN A 531 -6.16 -29.89 -23.65
N THR A 532 -7.28 -30.48 -24.08
CA THR A 532 -8.42 -29.73 -24.62
C THR A 532 -8.98 -28.74 -23.60
N LEU A 533 -9.09 -29.14 -22.33
CA LEU A 533 -9.53 -28.26 -21.25
C LEU A 533 -8.56 -27.09 -21.01
N LYS A 534 -7.24 -27.35 -21.01
CA LYS A 534 -6.21 -26.29 -20.91
C LYS A 534 -6.28 -25.31 -22.08
N ASN A 535 -6.40 -25.82 -23.31
CA ASN A 535 -6.52 -24.99 -24.51
C ASN A 535 -7.80 -24.13 -24.47
N ALA A 536 -8.91 -24.67 -23.95
CA ALA A 536 -10.15 -23.92 -23.75
C ALA A 536 -10.02 -22.82 -22.69
N ALA A 537 -9.35 -23.08 -21.57
CA ALA A 537 -9.05 -22.09 -20.55
C ALA A 537 -8.21 -20.94 -21.11
N ARG A 538 -7.15 -21.26 -21.86
CA ARG A 538 -6.28 -20.26 -22.49
C ARG A 538 -7.04 -19.36 -23.47
N ARG A 539 -7.92 -19.93 -24.30
CA ARG A 539 -8.79 -19.12 -25.19
C ARG A 539 -9.71 -18.20 -24.40
N ARG A 540 -10.25 -18.65 -23.26
CA ARG A 540 -11.11 -17.83 -22.41
C ARG A 540 -10.34 -16.63 -21.85
N GLU A 541 -9.13 -16.85 -21.35
CA GLU A 541 -8.26 -15.78 -20.82
C GLU A 541 -7.89 -14.75 -21.90
N LEU A 542 -7.50 -15.22 -23.09
CA LEU A 542 -7.22 -14.34 -24.23
C LEU A 542 -8.46 -13.52 -24.62
N ARG A 543 -9.63 -14.15 -24.63
CA ARG A 543 -10.90 -13.47 -24.93
C ARG A 543 -11.20 -12.38 -23.90
N GLU A 544 -11.03 -12.67 -22.62
CA GLU A 544 -11.26 -11.70 -21.54
C GLU A 544 -10.33 -10.49 -21.63
N ALA A 545 -9.04 -10.73 -21.86
CA ALA A 545 -8.06 -9.67 -22.08
C ALA A 545 -8.40 -8.83 -23.33
N LEU A 546 -8.79 -9.48 -24.42
CA LEU A 546 -9.17 -8.81 -25.66
C LEU A 546 -10.47 -7.99 -25.49
N THR A 547 -11.45 -8.49 -24.73
CA THR A 547 -12.66 -7.75 -24.36
C THR A 547 -12.29 -6.48 -23.59
N ARG A 548 -11.38 -6.56 -22.61
CA ARG A 548 -10.90 -5.40 -21.87
C ARG A 548 -10.20 -4.39 -22.78
N ALA A 549 -9.29 -4.85 -23.63
CA ALA A 549 -8.58 -3.99 -24.57
C ALA A 549 -9.55 -3.24 -25.52
N ALA A 550 -10.57 -3.94 -26.03
CA ALA A 550 -11.55 -3.40 -26.96
C ALA A 550 -12.51 -2.36 -26.36
N GLN A 551 -12.58 -2.25 -25.03
CA GLN A 551 -13.34 -1.19 -24.36
C GLN A 551 -12.61 0.16 -24.43
N ALA A 552 -11.29 0.17 -24.63
CA ALA A 552 -10.53 1.39 -24.75
C ALA A 552 -10.77 2.08 -26.11
N PRO A 553 -11.17 3.37 -26.15
CA PRO A 553 -11.42 4.08 -27.42
C PRO A 553 -10.23 4.08 -28.39
N VAL A 554 -8.99 4.13 -27.85
CA VAL A 554 -7.74 4.09 -28.64
C VAL A 554 -7.57 2.79 -29.43
N ALA A 555 -8.21 1.70 -29.01
CA ALA A 555 -8.13 0.40 -29.68
C ALA A 555 -9.13 0.27 -30.84
N ALA A 556 -10.10 1.18 -30.98
CA ALA A 556 -11.18 1.05 -31.95
C ALA A 556 -10.70 0.89 -33.42
N PRO A 557 -9.69 1.63 -33.92
CA PRO A 557 -9.16 1.41 -35.27
C PRO A 557 -8.59 0.01 -35.47
N ARG A 558 -7.91 -0.54 -34.45
CA ARG A 558 -7.32 -1.89 -34.49
C ARG A 558 -8.41 -2.96 -34.48
N VAL A 559 -9.45 -2.80 -33.67
CA VAL A 559 -10.60 -3.73 -33.65
C VAL A 559 -11.28 -3.79 -35.02
N ARG A 560 -11.49 -2.63 -35.67
CA ARG A 560 -12.06 -2.58 -37.03
C ARG A 560 -11.16 -3.27 -38.06
N ALA A 561 -9.85 -3.03 -38.01
CA ALA A 561 -8.89 -3.66 -38.91
C ALA A 561 -8.89 -5.18 -38.75
N VAL A 562 -8.88 -5.67 -37.51
CA VAL A 562 -8.91 -7.11 -37.20
C VAL A 562 -10.19 -7.75 -37.72
N LEU A 563 -11.38 -7.21 -37.41
CA LEU A 563 -12.66 -7.77 -37.86
C LEU A 563 -12.88 -7.67 -39.38
N GLY A 564 -12.28 -6.66 -40.02
CA GLY A 564 -12.34 -6.45 -41.46
C GLY A 564 -11.40 -7.36 -42.27
N SER A 565 -10.49 -8.10 -41.62
CA SER A 565 -9.54 -8.96 -42.31
C SER A 565 -10.25 -10.10 -43.06
N GLU A 566 -10.00 -10.23 -44.35
CA GLU A 566 -10.53 -11.33 -45.18
C GLU A 566 -9.89 -12.69 -44.84
N GLN A 567 -8.70 -12.68 -44.23
CA GLN A 567 -7.91 -13.88 -43.93
C GLN A 567 -8.45 -14.70 -42.75
N LEU A 568 -9.43 -14.18 -42.00
CA LEU A 568 -9.98 -14.88 -40.84
C LEU A 568 -10.94 -16.00 -41.25
N SER A 569 -10.70 -17.20 -40.73
CA SER A 569 -11.63 -18.33 -40.79
C SER A 569 -12.96 -18.00 -40.08
N ALA A 570 -13.99 -18.81 -40.32
CA ALA A 570 -15.27 -18.69 -39.63
C ALA A 570 -15.11 -18.86 -38.10
N ALA A 571 -14.35 -19.85 -37.62
CA ALA A 571 -14.11 -20.05 -36.19
C ALA A 571 -13.35 -18.90 -35.53
N ALA A 572 -12.32 -18.37 -36.20
CA ALA A 572 -11.58 -17.21 -35.72
C ALA A 572 -12.48 -15.98 -35.62
N ARG A 573 -13.30 -15.70 -36.66
CA ARG A 573 -14.27 -14.60 -36.64
C ARG A 573 -15.25 -14.73 -35.48
N VAL A 574 -15.80 -15.91 -35.23
CA VAL A 574 -16.74 -16.15 -34.13
C VAL A 574 -16.08 -15.84 -32.78
N GLU A 575 -14.85 -16.27 -32.54
CA GLU A 575 -14.14 -16.00 -31.29
C GLU A 575 -13.84 -14.50 -31.09
N LEU A 576 -13.45 -13.80 -32.15
CA LEU A 576 -13.21 -12.35 -32.12
C LEU A 576 -14.50 -11.56 -31.91
N ILE A 577 -15.59 -11.93 -32.60
CA ILE A 577 -16.92 -11.37 -32.36
C ILE A 577 -17.31 -11.50 -30.89
N ARG A 578 -17.09 -12.67 -30.29
CA ARG A 578 -17.42 -12.90 -28.87
C ARG A 578 -16.56 -12.06 -27.94
N ALA A 579 -15.30 -11.82 -28.29
CA ALA A 579 -14.44 -10.90 -27.55
C ALA A 579 -14.93 -9.44 -27.64
N PHE A 580 -15.43 -9.03 -28.80
CA PHE A 580 -15.79 -7.65 -29.10
C PHE A 580 -17.28 -7.31 -28.91
N ALA A 581 -18.14 -8.28 -28.63
CA ALA A 581 -19.60 -8.10 -28.57
C ALA A 581 -20.06 -7.03 -27.56
N GLY A 582 -19.31 -6.83 -26.46
CA GLY A 582 -19.58 -5.78 -25.47
C GLY A 582 -18.97 -4.41 -25.80
N SER A 583 -18.15 -4.29 -26.84
CA SER A 583 -17.48 -3.04 -27.19
C SER A 583 -18.41 -2.10 -27.94
N SER A 584 -18.64 -0.91 -27.36
CA SER A 584 -19.42 0.15 -28.00
C SER A 584 -18.74 0.68 -29.27
N SER A 585 -17.42 0.71 -29.31
CA SER A 585 -16.62 1.26 -30.40
C SER A 585 -16.53 0.35 -31.63
N ALA A 586 -16.85 -0.94 -31.46
CA ALA A 586 -16.86 -1.95 -32.53
C ALA A 586 -18.27 -2.48 -32.86
N ARG A 587 -19.33 -1.88 -32.28
CA ARG A 587 -20.69 -2.41 -32.37
C ARG A 587 -21.17 -2.58 -33.81
N ARG A 588 -20.85 -1.63 -34.69
CA ARG A 588 -21.28 -1.66 -36.09
C ARG A 588 -20.65 -2.85 -36.82
N GLU A 589 -19.33 -3.00 -36.71
CA GLU A 589 -18.56 -4.05 -37.34
C GLU A 589 -18.96 -5.43 -36.81
N VAL A 590 -19.10 -5.56 -35.48
CA VAL A 590 -19.58 -6.79 -34.86
C VAL A 590 -20.98 -7.14 -35.36
N THR A 591 -21.90 -6.17 -35.45
CA THR A 591 -23.26 -6.41 -35.97
C THR A 591 -23.22 -6.96 -37.39
N THR A 592 -22.47 -6.32 -38.29
CA THR A 592 -22.33 -6.78 -39.68
C THR A 592 -21.80 -8.21 -39.75
N GLN A 593 -20.73 -8.51 -39.01
CA GLN A 593 -20.08 -9.83 -39.07
C GLN A 593 -20.92 -10.93 -38.41
N VAL A 594 -21.59 -10.63 -37.28
CA VAL A 594 -22.50 -11.58 -36.63
C VAL A 594 -23.65 -11.96 -37.56
N LEU A 595 -24.28 -10.98 -38.22
CA LEU A 595 -25.39 -11.24 -39.13
C LEU A 595 -24.97 -12.06 -40.36
N ALA A 596 -23.77 -11.81 -40.89
CA ALA A 596 -23.22 -12.58 -42.00
C ALA A 596 -22.94 -14.06 -41.64
N LEU A 597 -22.61 -14.34 -40.37
CA LEU A 597 -22.25 -15.69 -39.91
C LEU A 597 -23.43 -16.47 -39.30
N ALA A 598 -24.49 -15.79 -38.87
CA ALA A 598 -25.64 -16.41 -38.23
C ALA A 598 -26.69 -16.93 -39.24
N THR A 599 -26.24 -17.73 -40.21
CA THR A 599 -27.09 -18.32 -41.25
C THR A 599 -27.70 -19.66 -40.79
N PRO A 600 -28.85 -20.07 -41.35
CA PRO A 600 -29.45 -21.39 -41.07
C PRO A 600 -28.53 -22.57 -41.43
N GLU A 601 -27.72 -22.41 -42.47
CA GLU A 601 -26.80 -23.44 -42.99
C GLU A 601 -25.51 -23.57 -42.17
N ALA A 602 -25.25 -22.62 -41.26
CA ALA A 602 -24.07 -22.65 -40.41
C ALA A 602 -24.08 -23.86 -39.45
N SER A 603 -22.88 -24.32 -39.08
CA SER A 603 -22.72 -25.44 -38.16
C SER A 603 -23.42 -25.17 -36.82
N PHE A 604 -23.90 -26.23 -36.15
CA PHE A 604 -24.52 -26.09 -34.82
C PHE A 604 -23.62 -25.32 -33.85
N ARG A 605 -22.31 -25.62 -33.85
CA ARG A 605 -21.32 -24.94 -32.99
C ARG A 605 -21.27 -23.44 -33.28
N GLN A 606 -21.22 -23.04 -34.54
CA GLN A 606 -21.18 -21.63 -34.93
C GLN A 606 -22.46 -20.91 -34.50
N ARG A 607 -23.64 -21.45 -34.84
CA ARG A 607 -24.92 -20.85 -34.44
C ARG A 607 -25.03 -20.75 -32.91
N TYR A 608 -24.64 -21.80 -32.19
CA TYR A 608 -24.67 -21.83 -30.73
C TYR A 608 -23.78 -20.75 -30.10
N LEU A 609 -22.55 -20.59 -30.61
CA LEU A 609 -21.60 -19.59 -30.11
C LEU A 609 -21.99 -18.14 -30.47
N LEU A 610 -22.81 -17.94 -31.50
CA LEU A 610 -23.30 -16.62 -31.92
C LEU A 610 -24.54 -16.15 -31.15
N VAL A 611 -25.18 -17.01 -30.35
CA VAL A 611 -26.35 -16.63 -29.53
C VAL A 611 -26.03 -15.47 -28.58
N GLU A 612 -24.91 -15.54 -27.85
CA GLU A 612 -24.50 -14.50 -26.90
C GLU A 612 -24.24 -13.14 -27.58
N PRO A 613 -23.44 -13.05 -28.68
CA PRO A 613 -23.33 -11.82 -29.47
C PRO A 613 -24.67 -11.27 -30.00
N LEU A 614 -25.54 -12.15 -30.52
CA LEU A 614 -26.87 -11.74 -31.00
C LEU A 614 -27.73 -11.17 -29.87
N ALA A 615 -27.70 -11.81 -28.69
CA ALA A 615 -28.38 -11.35 -27.50
C ALA A 615 -27.84 -10.00 -27.01
N ALA A 616 -26.53 -9.78 -27.02
CA ALA A 616 -25.94 -8.47 -26.68
C ALA A 616 -26.41 -7.34 -27.62
N LEU A 617 -26.72 -7.68 -28.88
CA LEU A 617 -27.18 -6.75 -29.90
C LEU A 617 -28.71 -6.63 -30.00
N GLN A 618 -29.50 -7.40 -29.23
CA GLN A 618 -30.96 -7.51 -29.39
C GLN A 618 -31.72 -6.17 -29.25
N VAL A 619 -31.18 -5.24 -28.46
CA VAL A 619 -31.75 -3.89 -28.26
C VAL A 619 -31.36 -2.96 -29.41
N SER A 620 -30.08 -2.93 -29.77
CA SER A 620 -29.52 -1.97 -30.73
C SER A 620 -29.68 -2.37 -32.20
N SER A 621 -29.92 -3.65 -32.50
CA SER A 621 -30.05 -4.17 -33.86
C SER A 621 -31.35 -4.95 -34.04
N PRO A 622 -32.35 -4.39 -34.75
CA PRO A 622 -33.57 -5.13 -35.12
C PRO A 622 -33.27 -6.40 -35.92
N ASP A 623 -32.19 -6.40 -36.69
CA ASP A 623 -31.80 -7.55 -37.52
C ASP A 623 -31.25 -8.68 -36.64
N ALA A 624 -30.39 -8.36 -35.67
CA ALA A 624 -29.90 -9.34 -34.70
C ALA A 624 -31.05 -9.93 -33.89
N ARG A 625 -32.02 -9.10 -33.52
CA ARG A 625 -33.26 -9.53 -32.86
C ARG A 625 -34.06 -10.52 -33.72
N ARG A 626 -34.22 -10.25 -35.03
CA ARG A 626 -34.92 -11.17 -35.94
C ARG A 626 -34.19 -12.50 -36.07
N VAL A 627 -32.85 -12.48 -36.18
CA VAL A 627 -32.06 -13.72 -36.24
C VAL A 627 -32.19 -14.51 -34.93
N LEU A 628 -32.09 -13.85 -33.77
CA LEU A 628 -32.26 -14.52 -32.48
C LEU A 628 -33.68 -15.08 -32.32
N ALA A 629 -34.71 -14.36 -32.76
CA ALA A 629 -36.10 -14.83 -32.73
C ALA A 629 -36.27 -16.09 -33.59
N ARG A 630 -35.68 -16.13 -34.79
CA ARG A 630 -35.66 -17.31 -35.65
C ARG A 630 -34.92 -18.50 -35.01
N PHE A 631 -33.81 -18.25 -34.31
CA PHE A 631 -33.13 -19.29 -33.54
C PHE A 631 -34.00 -19.86 -32.42
N ILE A 632 -34.95 -19.09 -31.87
CA ILE A 632 -35.91 -19.58 -30.87
C ILE A 632 -37.00 -20.45 -31.52
N SER A 633 -37.49 -20.08 -32.70
CA SER A 633 -38.69 -20.71 -33.30
C SER A 633 -38.41 -21.79 -34.34
N GLU A 634 -37.34 -21.67 -35.13
CA GLU A 634 -37.12 -22.45 -36.36
C GLU A 634 -35.88 -23.36 -36.31
N ASP A 635 -35.02 -23.21 -35.28
CA ASP A 635 -33.78 -24.00 -35.22
C ASP A 635 -34.07 -25.49 -35.01
N THR A 636 -33.39 -26.34 -35.78
CA THR A 636 -33.53 -27.79 -35.69
C THR A 636 -33.05 -28.35 -34.34
N SER A 637 -32.06 -27.70 -33.71
CA SER A 637 -31.52 -28.14 -32.43
C SER A 637 -32.28 -27.52 -31.25
N HIS A 638 -32.92 -28.37 -30.44
CA HIS A 638 -33.59 -27.92 -29.22
C HIS A 638 -32.62 -27.33 -28.18
N HIS A 639 -31.35 -27.73 -28.20
CA HIS A 639 -30.32 -27.12 -27.36
C HIS A 639 -30.08 -25.65 -27.75
N LEU A 640 -30.09 -25.36 -29.06
CA LEU A 640 -29.95 -24.00 -29.54
C LEU A 640 -31.18 -23.17 -29.23
N ARG A 641 -32.40 -23.67 -29.54
CA ARG A 641 -33.65 -22.97 -29.22
C ARG A 641 -33.73 -22.59 -27.74
N ALA A 642 -33.40 -23.53 -26.84
CA ALA A 642 -33.37 -23.28 -25.41
C ALA A 642 -32.31 -22.23 -25.01
N HIS A 643 -31.09 -22.31 -25.57
CA HIS A 643 -30.04 -21.33 -25.30
C HIS A 643 -30.42 -19.93 -25.78
N ALA A 644 -30.98 -19.82 -26.98
CA ALA A 644 -31.44 -18.57 -27.57
C ALA A 644 -32.57 -17.95 -26.76
N ALA A 645 -33.58 -18.75 -26.36
CA ALA A 645 -34.68 -18.27 -25.52
C ALA A 645 -34.17 -17.75 -24.17
N ARG A 646 -33.25 -18.48 -23.52
CA ARG A 646 -32.65 -18.09 -22.24
C ARG A 646 -31.82 -16.81 -22.32
N SER A 647 -31.30 -16.47 -23.51
CA SER A 647 -30.46 -15.30 -23.73
C SER A 647 -31.26 -14.03 -24.03
N VAL A 648 -32.59 -14.13 -24.11
CA VAL A 648 -33.47 -12.96 -24.26
C VAL A 648 -33.50 -12.18 -22.94
N THR A 649 -33.19 -10.88 -23.01
CA THR A 649 -33.26 -9.98 -21.85
C THR A 649 -34.44 -9.00 -21.93
N HIS A 650 -35.08 -8.90 -23.10
CA HIS A 650 -36.24 -8.04 -23.35
C HIS A 650 -37.41 -8.82 -23.95
N PRO A 651 -38.06 -9.72 -23.18
CA PRO A 651 -39.14 -10.60 -23.65
C PRO A 651 -40.26 -9.91 -24.44
N LYS A 652 -40.57 -8.63 -24.17
CA LYS A 652 -41.60 -7.88 -24.92
C LYS A 652 -41.31 -7.82 -26.42
N ALA A 653 -40.04 -7.71 -26.79
CA ALA A 653 -39.63 -7.67 -28.20
C ALA A 653 -39.66 -9.06 -28.88
N PHE A 654 -39.84 -10.13 -28.11
CA PHE A 654 -39.88 -11.53 -28.55
C PHE A 654 -41.22 -12.21 -28.22
N GLN A 655 -42.27 -11.43 -27.94
CA GLN A 655 -43.56 -11.93 -27.47
C GLN A 655 -44.08 -13.13 -28.27
N GLY A 656 -44.15 -13.02 -29.60
CA GLY A 656 -44.68 -14.08 -30.45
C GLY A 656 -43.89 -15.38 -30.33
N VAL A 657 -42.56 -15.31 -30.50
CA VAL A 657 -41.71 -16.51 -30.48
C VAL A 657 -41.58 -17.14 -29.10
N LEU A 658 -41.57 -16.35 -28.02
CA LEU A 658 -41.53 -16.88 -26.65
C LEU A 658 -42.85 -17.55 -26.25
N LEU A 659 -44.00 -17.00 -26.64
CA LEU A 659 -45.30 -17.64 -26.40
C LEU A 659 -45.42 -18.97 -27.15
N THR A 660 -44.91 -19.05 -28.39
CA THR A 660 -44.82 -20.31 -29.14
C THR A 660 -43.87 -21.29 -28.46
N ALA A 661 -42.69 -20.84 -28.01
CA ALA A 661 -41.69 -21.67 -27.33
C ALA A 661 -42.17 -22.26 -26.00
N LEU A 662 -43.13 -21.61 -25.31
CA LEU A 662 -43.82 -22.22 -24.16
C LEU A 662 -44.59 -23.49 -24.53
N SER A 663 -44.88 -23.74 -25.81
CA SER A 663 -45.53 -24.95 -26.31
C SER A 663 -44.60 -25.88 -27.07
N ASP A 664 -43.28 -25.63 -27.04
CA ASP A 664 -42.29 -26.48 -27.73
C ASP A 664 -42.37 -27.93 -27.23
N PRO A 665 -42.22 -28.95 -28.11
CA PRO A 665 -42.20 -30.35 -27.70
C PRO A 665 -41.12 -30.64 -26.64
N GLU A 666 -40.01 -29.90 -26.68
CA GLU A 666 -38.84 -30.14 -25.83
C GLU A 666 -38.90 -29.39 -24.50
N VAL A 667 -38.70 -30.14 -23.42
CA VAL A 667 -38.85 -29.67 -22.04
C VAL A 667 -37.93 -28.49 -21.74
N ARG A 668 -36.67 -28.56 -22.20
CA ARG A 668 -35.67 -27.52 -21.96
C ARG A 668 -35.98 -26.21 -22.68
N VAL A 669 -36.69 -26.27 -23.82
CA VAL A 669 -37.11 -25.06 -24.55
C VAL A 669 -38.26 -24.39 -23.82
N ARG A 670 -39.26 -25.17 -23.38
CA ARG A 670 -40.38 -24.63 -22.57
C ARG A 670 -39.90 -24.01 -21.27
N GLU A 671 -38.98 -24.68 -20.58
CA GLU A 671 -38.34 -24.15 -19.36
C GLU A 671 -37.60 -22.84 -19.64
N ALA A 672 -36.75 -22.80 -20.67
CA ALA A 672 -35.99 -21.60 -21.02
C ALA A 672 -36.92 -20.43 -21.42
N ALA A 673 -37.98 -20.70 -22.18
CA ALA A 673 -38.98 -19.71 -22.54
C ALA A 673 -39.73 -19.18 -21.31
N ALA A 674 -40.13 -20.06 -20.39
CA ALA A 674 -40.77 -19.66 -19.13
C ALA A 674 -39.82 -18.77 -18.31
N GLY A 675 -38.55 -19.14 -18.19
CA GLY A 675 -37.55 -18.36 -17.47
C GLY A 675 -37.31 -16.98 -18.09
N ALA A 676 -37.22 -16.89 -19.42
CA ALA A 676 -37.06 -15.62 -20.14
C ALA A 676 -38.25 -14.66 -19.97
N LEU A 677 -39.43 -15.19 -19.61
CA LEU A 677 -40.65 -14.44 -19.35
C LEU A 677 -40.83 -14.08 -17.86
N GLY A 678 -39.82 -14.32 -17.01
CA GLY A 678 -39.83 -13.95 -15.59
C GLY A 678 -39.49 -12.48 -15.35
N SER A 679 -40.28 -11.56 -15.90
CA SER A 679 -40.10 -10.12 -15.70
C SER A 679 -41.41 -9.34 -15.82
N ALA A 680 -41.47 -8.15 -15.23
CA ALA A 680 -42.69 -7.33 -15.22
C ALA A 680 -43.21 -6.95 -16.63
N GLU A 681 -42.31 -6.81 -17.61
CA GLU A 681 -42.69 -6.51 -19.01
C GLU A 681 -43.31 -7.69 -19.75
N ALA A 682 -43.23 -8.90 -19.20
CA ALA A 682 -43.77 -10.13 -19.78
C ALA A 682 -45.22 -10.42 -19.35
N GLY A 683 -45.97 -9.42 -18.88
CA GLY A 683 -47.37 -9.58 -18.47
C GLY A 683 -48.29 -10.20 -19.53
N PHE A 684 -47.96 -10.04 -20.83
CA PHE A 684 -48.66 -10.69 -21.94
C PHE A 684 -48.64 -12.23 -21.88
N ALA A 685 -47.69 -12.82 -21.14
CA ALA A 685 -47.53 -14.26 -21.01
C ALA A 685 -48.31 -14.87 -19.83
N GLU A 686 -49.04 -14.07 -19.05
CA GLU A 686 -49.78 -14.51 -17.86
C GLU A 686 -50.57 -15.81 -18.12
N ALA A 687 -51.47 -15.80 -19.11
CA ALA A 687 -52.35 -16.93 -19.39
C ALA A 687 -51.56 -18.20 -19.77
N LYS A 688 -50.49 -18.06 -20.56
CA LYS A 688 -49.71 -19.21 -21.03
C LYS A 688 -48.80 -19.78 -19.93
N LEU A 689 -48.25 -18.93 -19.07
CA LEU A 689 -47.49 -19.35 -17.90
C LEU A 689 -48.39 -20.03 -16.86
N ILE A 690 -49.62 -19.55 -16.64
CA ILE A 690 -50.62 -20.25 -15.81
C ILE A 690 -50.93 -21.63 -16.41
N GLU A 691 -51.14 -21.72 -17.72
CA GLU A 691 -51.37 -23.00 -18.39
C GLU A 691 -50.19 -23.97 -18.19
N ARG A 692 -48.94 -23.49 -18.28
CA ARG A 692 -47.75 -24.30 -18.00
C ARG A 692 -47.67 -24.73 -16.55
N LEU A 693 -47.95 -23.84 -15.60
CA LEU A 693 -48.01 -24.17 -14.18
C LEU A 693 -49.06 -25.26 -13.88
N GLN A 694 -50.21 -25.23 -14.53
CA GLN A 694 -51.30 -26.18 -14.26
C GLN A 694 -51.13 -27.52 -15.00
N LYS A 695 -50.64 -27.48 -16.25
CA LYS A 695 -50.80 -28.61 -17.19
C LYS A 695 -49.49 -29.20 -17.70
N ASP A 696 -48.32 -28.59 -17.45
CA ASP A 696 -47.07 -29.16 -17.96
C ASP A 696 -46.75 -30.49 -17.26
N ARG A 697 -46.43 -31.51 -18.05
CA ARG A 697 -46.07 -32.84 -17.54
C ARG A 697 -44.83 -32.79 -16.63
N TRP A 698 -43.91 -31.87 -16.88
CA TRP A 698 -42.61 -31.84 -16.22
C TRP A 698 -42.58 -30.85 -15.05
N PRO A 699 -42.32 -31.32 -13.81
CA PRO A 699 -42.26 -30.45 -12.63
C PRO A 699 -41.27 -29.29 -12.75
N LEU A 700 -40.17 -29.47 -13.51
CA LEU A 700 -39.19 -28.40 -13.74
C LEU A 700 -39.83 -27.20 -14.46
N VAL A 701 -40.62 -27.43 -15.51
CA VAL A 701 -41.30 -26.35 -16.25
C VAL A 701 -42.36 -25.68 -15.37
N ARG A 702 -43.12 -26.46 -14.60
CA ARG A 702 -44.11 -25.92 -13.64
C ARG A 702 -43.46 -25.06 -12.58
N THR A 703 -42.30 -25.48 -12.07
CA THR A 703 -41.49 -24.73 -11.09
C THR A 703 -41.05 -23.39 -11.66
N THR A 704 -40.46 -23.40 -12.86
CA THR A 704 -40.03 -22.17 -13.55
C THR A 704 -41.22 -21.27 -13.89
N ALA A 705 -42.37 -21.83 -14.28
CA ALA A 705 -43.58 -21.06 -14.52
C ALA A 705 -44.08 -20.38 -13.23
N ALA A 706 -44.11 -21.07 -12.09
CA ALA A 706 -44.46 -20.47 -10.79
C ALA A 706 -43.51 -19.33 -10.39
N ASP A 707 -42.20 -19.52 -10.62
CA ASP A 707 -41.20 -18.48 -10.40
C ASP A 707 -41.44 -17.26 -11.30
N SER A 708 -41.59 -17.46 -12.62
CA SER A 708 -41.80 -16.36 -13.57
C SER A 708 -43.10 -15.61 -13.32
N LEU A 709 -44.18 -16.32 -12.94
CA LEU A 709 -45.45 -15.72 -12.52
C LEU A 709 -45.29 -14.81 -11.29
N THR A 710 -44.30 -15.07 -10.44
CA THR A 710 -44.03 -14.22 -9.26
C THR A 710 -43.59 -12.82 -9.67
N GLU A 711 -42.75 -12.72 -10.70
CA GLU A 711 -42.16 -11.48 -11.22
C GLU A 711 -43.09 -10.70 -12.17
N LEU A 712 -44.21 -11.30 -12.60
CA LEU A 712 -45.23 -10.60 -13.37
C LEU A 712 -45.96 -9.53 -12.54
N PRO A 713 -46.60 -8.53 -13.19
CA PRO A 713 -47.44 -7.57 -12.50
C PRO A 713 -48.48 -8.22 -11.57
N ARG A 714 -48.94 -7.47 -10.56
CA ARG A 714 -49.96 -7.95 -9.61
C ARG A 714 -51.24 -8.32 -10.37
N SER A 715 -51.71 -9.53 -10.13
CA SER A 715 -52.85 -10.13 -10.82
C SER A 715 -53.53 -11.16 -9.92
N PRO A 716 -54.82 -10.99 -9.60
CA PRO A 716 -55.57 -11.97 -8.84
C PRO A 716 -55.64 -13.35 -9.51
N ARG A 717 -55.51 -13.42 -10.84
CA ARG A 717 -55.49 -14.70 -11.56
C ARG A 717 -54.19 -15.47 -11.29
N VAL A 718 -53.07 -14.76 -11.34
CA VAL A 718 -51.76 -15.32 -10.99
C VAL A 718 -51.75 -15.84 -9.55
N ASP A 719 -52.21 -15.03 -8.60
CA ASP A 719 -52.26 -15.43 -7.19
C ASP A 719 -53.14 -16.68 -6.99
N ALA A 720 -54.25 -16.79 -7.74
CA ALA A 720 -55.12 -17.97 -7.69
C ALA A 720 -54.43 -19.23 -8.26
N ALA A 721 -53.74 -19.09 -9.40
CA ALA A 721 -52.99 -20.19 -9.99
C ALA A 721 -51.84 -20.67 -9.07
N LEU A 722 -51.14 -19.74 -8.42
CA LEU A 722 -50.12 -20.09 -7.42
C LEU A 722 -50.75 -20.78 -6.19
N ALA A 723 -51.94 -20.35 -5.75
CA ALA A 723 -52.65 -21.02 -4.66
C ALA A 723 -53.10 -22.44 -5.02
N GLU A 724 -53.55 -22.67 -6.25
CA GLU A 724 -53.87 -24.00 -6.77
C GLU A 724 -52.63 -24.90 -6.81
N ALA A 725 -51.48 -24.37 -7.23
CA ALA A 725 -50.21 -25.08 -7.27
C ALA A 725 -49.66 -25.50 -5.90
N LEU A 726 -50.29 -25.08 -4.78
CA LEU A 726 -50.02 -25.64 -3.46
C LEU A 726 -50.45 -27.10 -3.33
N GLN A 727 -51.27 -27.61 -4.26
CA GLN A 727 -51.69 -29.01 -4.33
C GLN A 727 -50.88 -29.82 -5.37
N ASP A 728 -49.84 -29.24 -5.97
CA ASP A 728 -49.02 -29.93 -6.97
C ASP A 728 -48.33 -31.16 -6.35
N SER A 729 -48.22 -32.25 -7.12
CA SER A 729 -47.57 -33.48 -6.66
C SER A 729 -46.08 -33.29 -6.34
N SER A 730 -45.42 -32.34 -7.01
CA SER A 730 -44.03 -31.97 -6.77
C SER A 730 -43.91 -30.95 -5.65
N SER A 731 -43.16 -31.30 -4.61
CA SER A 731 -42.85 -30.38 -3.52
C SER A 731 -42.05 -29.15 -3.97
N HIS A 732 -41.28 -29.25 -5.05
CA HIS A 732 -40.55 -28.09 -5.60
C HIS A 732 -41.51 -27.05 -6.16
N VAL A 733 -42.59 -27.48 -6.83
CA VAL A 733 -43.64 -26.59 -7.34
C VAL A 733 -44.40 -25.96 -6.18
N ARG A 734 -44.82 -26.77 -5.19
CA ARG A 734 -45.47 -26.26 -3.96
C ARG A 734 -44.62 -25.21 -3.26
N ARG A 735 -43.31 -25.46 -3.11
CA ARG A 735 -42.37 -24.50 -2.51
C ARG A 735 -42.31 -23.18 -3.28
N LYS A 736 -42.23 -23.21 -4.62
CA LYS A 736 -42.21 -21.97 -5.42
C LYS A 736 -43.54 -21.23 -5.38
N ALA A 737 -44.65 -21.95 -5.43
CA ALA A 737 -45.98 -21.39 -5.24
C ALA A 737 -46.12 -20.64 -3.90
N VAL A 738 -45.68 -21.26 -2.79
CA VAL A 738 -45.65 -20.63 -1.46
C VAL A 738 -44.81 -19.34 -1.46
N LEU A 739 -43.58 -19.41 -1.99
CA LEU A 739 -42.68 -18.25 -2.04
C LEU A 739 -43.26 -17.12 -2.91
N GLY A 740 -43.87 -17.48 -4.04
CA GLY A 740 -44.52 -16.54 -4.95
C GLY A 740 -45.69 -15.81 -4.30
N LEU A 741 -46.59 -16.53 -3.63
CA LEU A 741 -47.68 -15.94 -2.85
C LEU A 741 -47.18 -14.98 -1.76
N GLY A 742 -46.10 -15.38 -1.07
CA GLY A 742 -45.41 -14.55 -0.08
C GLY A 742 -44.85 -13.25 -0.65
N ALA A 743 -44.11 -13.34 -1.75
CA ALA A 743 -43.50 -12.19 -2.42
C ALA A 743 -44.53 -11.22 -3.00
N ARG A 744 -45.65 -11.75 -3.51
CA ARG A 744 -46.73 -10.97 -4.11
C ARG A 744 -47.63 -10.30 -3.07
N GLY A 745 -47.53 -10.71 -1.80
CA GLY A 745 -48.35 -10.18 -0.71
C GLY A 745 -49.80 -10.69 -0.75
N ALA A 746 -50.02 -11.91 -1.24
CA ALA A 746 -51.35 -12.47 -1.47
C ALA A 746 -52.02 -12.95 -0.15
N GLN A 747 -52.30 -12.01 0.76
CA GLN A 747 -52.80 -12.27 2.12
C GLN A 747 -54.07 -13.13 2.18
N ARG A 748 -54.93 -13.05 1.15
CA ARG A 748 -56.14 -13.88 1.05
C ARG A 748 -55.87 -15.39 1.11
N TYR A 749 -54.65 -15.83 0.80
CA TYR A 749 -54.23 -17.23 0.84
C TYR A 749 -53.40 -17.60 2.08
N ALA A 750 -53.27 -16.69 3.06
CA ALA A 750 -52.50 -16.95 4.27
C ALA A 750 -52.93 -18.25 4.98
N LYS A 751 -54.24 -18.52 5.06
CA LYS A 751 -54.76 -19.75 5.69
C LYS A 751 -54.29 -21.04 5.01
N LEU A 752 -54.09 -21.03 3.68
CA LEU A 752 -53.54 -22.18 2.98
C LEU A 752 -52.07 -22.41 3.35
N LEU A 753 -51.29 -21.34 3.52
CA LEU A 753 -49.90 -21.44 3.95
C LEU A 753 -49.78 -21.83 5.42
N GLU A 754 -50.69 -21.39 6.29
CA GLU A 754 -50.78 -21.86 7.67
C GLU A 754 -51.02 -23.38 7.71
N ALA A 755 -51.97 -23.88 6.92
CA ALA A 755 -52.24 -25.31 6.80
C ALA A 755 -51.02 -26.09 6.28
N ARG A 756 -50.30 -25.57 5.27
CA ARG A 756 -49.05 -26.19 4.78
C ARG A 756 -47.93 -26.19 5.81
N LEU A 757 -47.82 -25.15 6.65
CA LEU A 757 -46.84 -25.11 7.75
C LEU A 757 -47.14 -26.16 8.82
N ASP A 758 -48.44 -26.34 9.15
CA ASP A 758 -48.91 -27.28 10.18
C ASP A 758 -48.98 -28.75 9.71
N ASP A 759 -48.94 -28.99 8.39
CA ASP A 759 -48.98 -30.33 7.80
C ASP A 759 -47.71 -31.15 8.17
N PRO A 760 -47.86 -32.26 8.94
CA PRO A 760 -46.73 -33.09 9.34
C PRO A 760 -46.15 -33.93 8.20
N ASP A 761 -46.94 -34.24 7.17
CA ASP A 761 -46.54 -35.05 6.02
C ASP A 761 -45.90 -34.19 4.91
N GLU A 762 -45.99 -32.86 5.03
CA GLU A 762 -45.36 -31.93 4.11
C GLU A 762 -43.85 -31.84 4.34
N ARG A 763 -43.09 -31.65 3.24
CA ARG A 763 -41.64 -31.58 3.34
C ARG A 763 -41.17 -30.38 4.17
N PRO A 764 -40.14 -30.54 5.03
CA PRO A 764 -39.64 -29.46 5.88
C PRO A 764 -39.27 -28.17 5.13
N ASP A 765 -38.75 -28.27 3.90
CA ASP A 765 -38.38 -27.09 3.09
C ASP A 765 -39.58 -26.29 2.58
N VAL A 766 -40.70 -26.95 2.28
CA VAL A 766 -41.98 -26.30 1.92
C VAL A 766 -42.58 -25.63 3.15
N ARG A 767 -42.59 -26.32 4.29
CA ARG A 767 -43.09 -25.79 5.57
C ARG A 767 -42.32 -24.55 6.01
N ALA A 768 -40.99 -24.60 5.92
CA ALA A 768 -40.12 -23.46 6.18
C ALA A 768 -40.41 -22.30 5.22
N ALA A 769 -40.62 -22.57 3.92
CA ALA A 769 -41.05 -21.56 2.96
C ALA A 769 -42.39 -20.92 3.34
N SER A 770 -43.36 -21.70 3.83
CA SER A 770 -44.67 -21.18 4.28
C SER A 770 -44.52 -20.23 5.44
N ALA A 771 -43.70 -20.58 6.44
CA ALA A 771 -43.44 -19.72 7.59
C ALA A 771 -42.84 -18.36 7.18
N MET A 772 -41.87 -18.36 6.24
CA MET A 772 -41.28 -17.14 5.69
C MET A 772 -42.29 -16.33 4.87
N ALA A 773 -43.06 -17.00 4.02
CA ALA A 773 -44.03 -16.37 3.13
C ALA A 773 -45.15 -15.67 3.91
N LEU A 774 -45.63 -16.24 5.02
CA LEU A 774 -46.61 -15.62 5.93
C LEU A 774 -46.11 -14.28 6.49
N GLY A 775 -44.83 -14.23 6.90
CA GLY A 775 -44.20 -12.99 7.33
C GLY A 775 -44.01 -11.98 6.18
N ARG A 776 -43.62 -12.45 4.99
CA ARG A 776 -43.43 -11.58 3.80
C ARG A 776 -44.73 -10.96 3.29
N MET A 777 -45.83 -11.70 3.33
CA MET A 777 -47.15 -11.18 2.94
C MET A 777 -47.84 -10.36 4.03
N CYS A 778 -47.20 -10.19 5.20
CA CYS A 778 -47.76 -9.45 6.34
C CYS A 778 -49.09 -10.03 6.86
N ALA A 779 -49.21 -11.35 6.91
CA ALA A 779 -50.39 -12.03 7.44
C ALA A 779 -50.45 -11.94 8.98
N ALA A 780 -51.00 -10.84 9.51
CA ALA A 780 -51.07 -10.58 10.96
C ALA A 780 -51.73 -11.73 11.76
N GLY A 781 -52.77 -12.35 11.19
CA GLY A 781 -53.45 -13.50 11.80
C GLY A 781 -52.57 -14.74 12.01
N SER A 782 -51.42 -14.83 11.35
CA SER A 782 -50.51 -15.97 11.42
C SER A 782 -49.46 -15.85 12.54
N ALA A 783 -49.45 -14.75 13.31
CA ALA A 783 -48.51 -14.55 14.41
C ALA A 783 -48.53 -15.72 15.42
N GLY A 784 -49.72 -16.28 15.69
CA GLY A 784 -49.90 -17.40 16.61
C GLY A 784 -49.16 -18.67 16.17
N ILE A 785 -49.40 -19.12 14.93
CA ILE A 785 -48.75 -20.32 14.40
C ILE A 785 -47.24 -20.12 14.20
N LEU A 786 -46.82 -18.93 13.75
CA LEU A 786 -45.39 -18.61 13.65
C LEU A 786 -44.71 -18.64 15.02
N THR A 787 -45.37 -18.16 16.08
CA THR A 787 -44.85 -18.24 17.46
C THR A 787 -44.69 -19.69 17.92
N ARG A 788 -45.70 -20.53 17.67
CA ARG A 788 -45.70 -21.95 18.03
C ARG A 788 -44.49 -22.68 17.44
N TYR A 789 -44.16 -22.41 16.17
CA TYR A 789 -43.02 -23.02 15.51
C TYR A 789 -41.69 -22.36 15.89
N ALA A 790 -41.65 -21.03 16.04
CA ALA A 790 -40.44 -20.31 16.44
C ALA A 790 -39.91 -20.80 17.79
N VAL A 791 -40.78 -20.92 18.81
CA VAL A 791 -40.40 -21.37 20.16
C VAL A 791 -39.79 -22.78 20.18
N ARG A 792 -40.05 -23.63 19.18
CA ARG A 792 -39.38 -24.94 19.10
C ARG A 792 -37.87 -24.84 18.94
N LEU A 793 -37.35 -23.71 18.45
CA LEU A 793 -35.91 -23.45 18.37
C LEU A 793 -35.27 -23.28 19.75
N ALA A 794 -36.05 -22.96 20.79
CA ALA A 794 -35.58 -22.89 22.17
C ALA A 794 -35.35 -24.27 22.82
N ASN A 795 -35.88 -25.35 22.22
CA ASN A 795 -35.68 -26.72 22.72
C ASN A 795 -34.32 -27.29 22.23
N PRO A 796 -33.37 -27.62 23.13
CA PRO A 796 -32.08 -28.19 22.75
C PRO A 796 -32.17 -29.57 22.07
N HIS A 797 -33.26 -30.30 22.31
CA HIS A 797 -33.51 -31.63 21.74
C HIS A 797 -34.42 -31.59 20.50
N ALA A 798 -34.67 -30.41 19.91
CA ALA A 798 -35.47 -30.30 18.70
C ALA A 798 -34.84 -31.07 17.53
N ASP A 799 -35.69 -31.83 16.83
CA ASP A 799 -35.38 -32.54 15.59
C ASP A 799 -34.60 -31.63 14.62
N PRO A 800 -33.40 -32.04 14.18
CA PRO A 800 -32.58 -31.29 13.23
C PRO A 800 -33.33 -30.83 11.97
N GLU A 801 -34.23 -31.63 11.42
CA GLU A 801 -34.97 -31.28 10.19
C GLU A 801 -36.01 -30.18 10.46
N LEU A 802 -36.60 -30.16 11.65
CA LEU A 802 -37.60 -29.16 12.06
C LEU A 802 -36.99 -27.85 12.58
N ARG A 803 -35.68 -27.82 12.88
CA ARG A 803 -34.98 -26.58 13.23
C ARG A 803 -35.00 -25.56 12.10
N GLY A 804 -34.95 -26.02 10.84
CA GLY A 804 -35.07 -25.14 9.67
C GLY A 804 -36.42 -24.43 9.63
N VAL A 805 -37.50 -25.18 9.89
CA VAL A 805 -38.88 -24.66 9.97
C VAL A 805 -39.01 -23.66 11.13
N ALA A 806 -38.49 -23.99 12.31
CA ALA A 806 -38.54 -23.12 13.48
C ALA A 806 -37.77 -21.80 13.26
N SER A 807 -36.59 -21.88 12.64
CA SER A 807 -35.79 -20.70 12.29
C SER A 807 -36.51 -19.82 11.27
N SER A 808 -37.09 -20.41 10.23
CA SER A 808 -37.91 -19.71 9.24
C SER A 808 -39.16 -19.07 9.86
N ALA A 809 -39.79 -19.73 10.84
CA ALA A 809 -40.92 -19.18 11.58
C ALA A 809 -40.51 -18.00 12.46
N LEU A 810 -39.35 -18.05 13.11
CA LEU A 810 -38.80 -16.90 13.85
C LEU A 810 -38.52 -15.73 12.91
N LEU A 811 -37.92 -15.96 11.74
CA LEU A 811 -37.70 -14.91 10.74
C LEU A 811 -39.02 -14.33 10.19
N GLY A 812 -40.01 -15.18 9.91
CA GLY A 812 -41.34 -14.76 9.50
C GLY A 812 -42.03 -13.91 10.57
N LEU A 813 -41.98 -14.34 11.83
CA LEU A 813 -42.54 -13.61 12.99
C LEU A 813 -41.83 -12.28 13.22
N THR A 814 -40.51 -12.25 13.05
CA THR A 814 -39.69 -11.03 13.14
C THR A 814 -40.10 -10.03 12.07
N ARG A 815 -40.24 -10.48 10.82
CA ARG A 815 -40.67 -9.61 9.71
C ARG A 815 -42.09 -9.09 9.92
N LEU A 816 -43.00 -9.94 10.40
CA LEU A 816 -44.37 -9.57 10.73
C LEU A 816 -44.42 -8.51 11.85
N GLY A 817 -43.52 -8.62 12.83
CA GLY A 817 -43.34 -7.63 13.90
C GLY A 817 -44.59 -7.36 14.75
N PRO A 818 -45.30 -8.38 15.25
CA PRO A 818 -46.51 -8.16 16.04
C PRO A 818 -46.21 -7.36 17.31
N ARG A 819 -47.18 -6.59 17.80
CA ARG A 819 -46.98 -5.66 18.95
C ARG A 819 -46.51 -6.39 20.21
N ASP A 820 -46.88 -7.64 20.36
CA ASP A 820 -46.55 -8.55 21.46
C ASP A 820 -45.36 -9.47 21.13
N LEU A 821 -44.50 -9.12 20.16
CA LEU A 821 -43.32 -9.94 19.80
C LEU A 821 -42.43 -10.26 21.01
N ARG A 822 -42.22 -9.30 21.92
CA ARG A 822 -41.41 -9.49 23.13
C ARG A 822 -41.98 -10.56 24.05
N SER A 823 -43.29 -10.60 24.26
CA SER A 823 -43.91 -11.62 25.11
C SER A 823 -43.87 -13.00 24.44
N ARG A 824 -44.06 -13.05 23.11
CA ARG A 824 -43.99 -14.28 22.31
C ARG A 824 -42.60 -14.94 22.35
N LEU A 825 -41.53 -14.15 22.43
CA LEU A 825 -40.15 -14.65 22.45
C LEU A 825 -39.61 -14.92 23.87
N ARG A 826 -40.40 -14.71 24.93
CA ARG A 826 -39.97 -14.98 26.32
C ARG A 826 -39.32 -16.37 26.51
N PRO A 827 -39.83 -17.48 25.93
CA PRO A 827 -39.24 -18.80 26.12
C PRO A 827 -37.78 -18.95 25.63
N PHE A 828 -37.27 -18.04 24.80
CA PHE A 828 -35.87 -18.08 24.34
C PHE A 828 -34.86 -17.60 25.40
N PHE A 829 -35.36 -17.04 26.51
CA PHE A 829 -34.53 -16.50 27.59
C PHE A 829 -34.54 -17.37 28.85
N ASP A 830 -35.25 -18.51 28.81
CA ASP A 830 -35.27 -19.48 29.91
C ASP A 830 -33.88 -20.16 30.07
N GLU A 831 -33.67 -20.75 31.24
CA GLU A 831 -32.47 -21.51 31.55
C GLU A 831 -32.38 -22.78 30.69
N GLY A 832 -31.19 -23.11 30.17
CA GLY A 832 -31.00 -24.29 29.30
C GLY A 832 -31.27 -24.08 27.80
N VAL A 833 -31.73 -22.90 27.38
CA VAL A 833 -31.91 -22.57 25.94
C VAL A 833 -30.54 -22.49 25.23
N PRO A 834 -30.37 -23.11 24.04
CA PRO A 834 -29.12 -23.03 23.29
C PRO A 834 -28.68 -21.58 22.99
N PRO A 835 -27.40 -21.23 23.20
CA PRO A 835 -26.89 -19.88 22.93
C PRO A 835 -27.19 -19.35 21.51
N PRO A 836 -27.15 -20.16 20.43
CA PRO A 836 -27.55 -19.71 19.10
C PRO A 836 -29.03 -19.28 19.02
N ALA A 837 -29.93 -20.00 19.69
CA ALA A 837 -31.37 -19.69 19.70
C ALA A 837 -31.64 -18.38 20.44
N ARG A 838 -30.98 -18.18 21.59
CA ARG A 838 -31.07 -16.93 22.36
C ARG A 838 -30.61 -15.72 21.53
N ARG A 839 -29.45 -15.83 20.86
CA ARG A 839 -28.95 -14.77 19.96
C ARG A 839 -29.90 -14.47 18.80
N ALA A 840 -30.54 -15.49 18.23
CA ALA A 840 -31.51 -15.31 17.15
C ALA A 840 -32.74 -14.52 17.64
N ALA A 841 -33.25 -14.80 18.84
CA ALA A 841 -34.34 -14.05 19.45
C ALA A 841 -33.96 -12.61 19.82
N GLU A 842 -32.75 -12.38 20.34
CA GLU A 842 -32.23 -11.03 20.60
C GLU A 842 -32.12 -10.22 19.30
N SER A 843 -31.63 -10.83 18.23
CA SER A 843 -31.58 -10.19 16.91
C SER A 843 -32.98 -9.86 16.38
N ALA A 844 -33.95 -10.76 16.58
CA ALA A 844 -35.34 -10.55 16.20
C ALA A 844 -35.97 -9.34 16.91
N LEU A 845 -35.68 -9.15 18.21
CA LEU A 845 -36.21 -8.02 19.00
C LEU A 845 -35.60 -6.67 18.62
N LYS A 846 -34.39 -6.67 18.03
CA LYS A 846 -33.69 -5.46 17.56
C LYS A 846 -34.04 -5.11 16.10
N ALA A 847 -34.59 -6.06 15.35
CA ALA A 847 -34.90 -5.87 13.95
C ALA A 847 -36.08 -4.88 13.78
N PRO A 848 -36.03 -3.98 12.77
CA PRO A 848 -37.15 -3.11 12.46
C PRO A 848 -38.36 -3.93 11.98
N ARG A 849 -39.57 -3.44 12.25
CA ARG A 849 -40.80 -4.05 11.72
C ARG A 849 -40.76 -4.00 10.19
N GLY A 850 -40.96 -5.16 9.55
CA GLY A 850 -40.91 -5.29 8.10
C GLY A 850 -42.27 -5.14 7.41
N CYS A 851 -43.35 -5.09 8.19
CA CYS A 851 -44.72 -4.93 7.76
C CYS A 851 -45.30 -3.60 8.28
N PRO A 852 -46.14 -2.92 7.49
CA PRO A 852 -46.74 -1.63 7.85
C PRO A 852 -47.70 -1.71 9.03
#